data_AF-Q977D4-F1
#
_entry.id   AF-Q977D4-F1
#
_cell.length_a   1.000
_cell.length_b   1.000
_cell.length_c   1.000
_cell.angle_alpha   90.00
_cell.angle_beta   90.00
_cell.angle_gamma   90.00
#
_symmetry.space_group_name_H-M   'P 1'
#
loop_
_entity.id
_entity.type
_entity.pdbx_description
1 polymer ?
#
loop_
_entity_poly.entity_id
_entity_poly.type
_entity_poly.pdbx_seq_one_letter_code
_entity_poly.pdbx_strand_id
1 'polypeptide(L)'
;MTLRGKLNLPEFKVVFDGEDGKVYECNIDLENKIVDTLAHMALISCEIAKNDEKKAMDIYADIVSMLYKLPMFISYAPTIKKEDEGSKERKGNYVPTAFEYFFIYTIARHLTDITVDKNTSLKDIFEKLENFEHTDTLRSLIRLYFPSIREIYEALINTPADTRPGFNFTSLASHLQLTSLISWLLQPHSIDLSYLRVASLLHDLGKLINPRHHVAEAINILEKLQNKLKSGEACIKLERVKELVASHHGDSESIVQIADRLASSADRLTKLVNEALEHIEYGKEIKECFNKEREESYECFTNLGKEKYEKASKDIYKFILSQVISLEIVKNEEAKVFPFIPEKVERSSNEIKPVRPIGYLVYIDVPSIQRFITNFPKLRDMSFASMLVDFLVTVYSFMLIDTEFVSKTKSRLPAEALLSGYGGHSYIVVRKDICDGDCYKKIKDIFKGIKLLSDLDLRLQVSVAEFAYDNYIKNYNEVWDEIRQQFSERYLVDFEEKIYSVGLHRVCDNCGIRPAVNEKLGEYLCSRCYEIRELSSTRGFISKVNSTYLLSVEVTPEEIAKEVFGDNYAEYAMEFIAGYKKLEDTRYVSIIKADGNRGSIIFSASATFSDYVDKSFRLDYGVKRAFYETLIELANAEMELSKSAKGLLLTSRVLSGVLYLGGDDITLLVPSIVAIPFAVKFFEKATQLTGFTFKVGIVSVKPDHPIQFAFQAADELMERSKIKPEDGISSTKNLSEYNKTSIACMVFSSTLASKSVVHSEISKYKRQNNSYLVVTNDIRKVKELLELAKLYEFKDVVSLYNSENDKKEVREKLRQLEDIVSYAETNFNTSNGYLKTLAYILRQIARSDKPYDKEILKKLVERKEGSLKEIPLYDYYFILKTFRVGVG
;
A
#
# COMPACT_ATOMS: atom_id res chain seq x y z
N MET A 1 -23.83 20.32 15.83
CA MET A 1 -22.83 19.35 15.34
C MET A 1 -23.33 17.97 15.70
N THR A 2 -23.48 17.10 14.71
CA THR A 2 -24.00 15.75 14.88
C THR A 2 -22.90 14.85 15.44
N LEU A 3 -23.20 14.03 16.45
CA LEU A 3 -22.21 13.08 16.95
C LEU A 3 -21.92 12.01 15.88
N ARG A 4 -20.78 12.15 15.21
CA ARG A 4 -20.35 11.29 14.11
C ARG A 4 -18.98 10.71 14.43
N GLY A 5 -18.94 9.43 14.82
CA GLY A 5 -17.71 8.72 15.14
C GLY A 5 -17.51 7.52 14.20
N LYS A 6 -16.34 7.41 13.58
CA LYS A 6 -15.95 6.22 12.81
C LYS A 6 -15.08 5.31 13.69
N LEU A 7 -15.41 4.02 13.77
CA LEU A 7 -14.55 3.03 14.42
C LEU A 7 -13.40 2.67 13.47
N ASN A 8 -12.20 3.14 13.80
CA ASN A 8 -10.98 2.92 13.04
C ASN A 8 -10.26 1.65 13.50
N LEU A 9 -10.01 0.74 12.56
CA LEU A 9 -9.26 -0.51 12.76
C LEU A 9 -7.91 -0.41 12.02
N PRO A 10 -6.83 -1.03 12.53
CA PRO A 10 -6.75 -1.94 13.69
C PRO A 10 -6.59 -1.26 15.06
N GLU A 11 -6.54 0.08 15.12
CA GLU A 11 -6.35 0.85 16.37
C GLU A 11 -7.46 0.63 17.39
N PHE A 12 -8.64 0.24 16.92
CA PHE A 12 -9.84 0.02 17.72
C PHE A 12 -10.20 1.27 18.54
N LYS A 13 -10.20 2.41 17.85
CA LYS A 13 -10.52 3.74 18.37
C LYS A 13 -11.65 4.34 17.56
N VAL A 14 -12.62 4.97 18.22
CA VAL A 14 -13.62 5.78 17.53
C VAL A 14 -13.04 7.18 17.36
N VAL A 15 -12.99 7.67 16.12
CA VAL A 15 -12.54 9.03 15.80
C VAL A 15 -13.77 9.84 15.43
N PHE A 16 -14.01 10.93 16.16
CA PHE A 16 -15.13 11.82 15.90
C PHE A 16 -14.74 12.97 14.97
N ASP A 17 -15.69 13.46 14.17
CA ASP A 17 -15.49 14.65 13.34
C ASP A 17 -14.96 15.83 14.19
N GLY A 18 -13.91 16.50 13.71
CA GLY A 18 -13.22 17.58 14.41
C GLY A 18 -12.08 17.16 15.37
N GLU A 19 -11.98 15.90 15.80
CA GLU A 19 -10.94 15.50 16.79
C GLU A 19 -9.52 15.54 16.24
N ASP A 20 -9.36 15.32 14.93
CA ASP A 20 -8.06 15.39 14.24
C ASP A 20 -7.80 16.78 13.63
N GLY A 21 -8.53 17.81 14.08
CA GLY A 21 -8.43 19.18 13.57
C GLY A 21 -9.09 19.40 12.20
N LYS A 22 -9.74 18.37 11.65
CA LYS A 22 -10.53 18.44 10.41
C LYS A 22 -12.01 18.33 10.75
N VAL A 23 -12.78 19.33 10.34
CA VAL A 23 -14.24 19.36 10.44
C VAL A 23 -14.82 19.25 9.04
N TYR A 24 -15.66 18.24 8.81
CA TYR A 24 -16.32 18.04 7.52
C TYR A 24 -17.77 18.53 7.52
N GLU A 25 -18.49 18.39 8.64
CA GLU A 25 -19.88 18.88 8.75
C GLU A 25 -19.94 20.39 8.49
N CYS A 26 -20.82 20.80 7.57
CA CYS A 26 -20.98 22.19 7.11
C CYS A 26 -19.71 22.84 6.50
N ASN A 27 -18.75 22.03 6.02
CA ASN A 27 -17.54 22.55 5.38
C ASN A 27 -17.79 22.97 3.92
N ILE A 28 -18.07 24.27 3.72
CA ILE A 28 -18.34 24.88 2.42
C ILE A 28 -17.14 24.77 1.46
N ASP A 29 -15.91 24.84 1.99
CA ASP A 29 -14.69 24.72 1.18
C ASP A 29 -14.54 23.30 0.61
N LEU A 30 -14.78 22.28 1.42
CA LEU A 30 -14.83 20.89 0.95
C LEU A 30 -15.92 20.68 -0.10
N GLU A 31 -17.13 21.23 0.12
CA GLU A 31 -18.22 21.13 -0.84
C GLU A 31 -17.84 21.74 -2.20
N ASN A 32 -17.25 22.94 -2.20
CA ASN A 32 -16.76 23.57 -3.42
C ASN A 32 -15.66 22.74 -4.10
N LYS A 33 -14.72 22.18 -3.33
CA LYS A 33 -13.69 21.28 -3.87
C LYS A 33 -14.29 20.04 -4.53
N ILE A 34 -15.34 19.45 -3.96
CA ILE A 34 -16.08 18.31 -4.54
C ILE A 34 -16.68 18.72 -5.89
N VAL A 35 -17.46 19.80 -5.92
CA VAL A 35 -18.10 20.30 -7.15
C VAL A 35 -17.07 20.61 -8.22
N ASP A 36 -15.98 21.28 -7.85
CA ASP A 36 -14.93 21.71 -8.77
C ASP A 36 -14.16 20.54 -9.36
N THR A 37 -13.83 19.54 -8.54
CA THR A 37 -13.10 18.35 -8.96
C THR A 37 -13.97 17.49 -9.88
N LEU A 38 -15.24 17.26 -9.52
CA LEU A 38 -16.18 16.49 -10.36
C LEU A 38 -16.47 17.20 -11.68
N ALA A 39 -16.61 18.53 -11.67
CA ALA A 39 -16.80 19.31 -12.90
C ALA A 39 -15.60 19.16 -13.84
N HIS A 40 -14.38 19.22 -13.31
CA HIS A 40 -13.18 19.06 -14.11
C HIS A 40 -13.03 17.64 -14.67
N MET A 41 -13.35 16.61 -13.87
CA MET A 41 -13.39 15.22 -14.34
C MET A 41 -14.36 15.05 -15.52
N ALA A 42 -15.53 15.70 -15.49
CA ALA A 42 -16.50 15.67 -16.58
C ALA A 42 -15.99 16.40 -17.83
N LEU A 43 -15.34 17.57 -17.68
CA LEU A 43 -14.76 18.32 -18.79
C LEU A 43 -13.66 17.51 -19.50
N ILE A 44 -12.76 16.88 -18.73
CA ILE A 44 -11.74 15.96 -19.27
C ILE A 44 -12.42 14.79 -20.00
N SER A 45 -13.48 14.22 -19.43
CA SER A 45 -14.21 13.12 -20.07
C SER A 45 -14.79 13.53 -21.43
N CYS A 46 -15.32 14.74 -21.54
CA CYS A 46 -15.81 15.31 -22.81
C CYS A 46 -14.71 15.57 -23.82
N GLU A 47 -13.57 16.11 -23.39
CA GLU A 47 -12.40 16.32 -24.24
C GLU A 47 -11.92 14.98 -24.86
N ILE A 48 -11.73 13.97 -24.01
CA ILE A 48 -11.30 12.62 -24.41
C ILE A 48 -12.34 11.98 -25.35
N ALA A 49 -13.63 12.14 -25.05
CA ALA A 49 -14.71 11.60 -25.87
C ALA A 49 -14.97 12.39 -27.17
N LYS A 50 -14.24 13.47 -27.45
CA LYS A 50 -14.47 14.36 -28.59
C LYS A 50 -15.91 14.89 -28.62
N ASN A 51 -16.43 15.23 -27.44
CA ASN A 51 -17.79 15.71 -27.16
C ASN A 51 -18.94 14.73 -27.50
N ASP A 52 -18.65 13.43 -27.66
CA ASP A 52 -19.69 12.39 -27.70
C ASP A 52 -20.23 12.16 -26.27
N GLU A 53 -21.48 12.59 -26.02
CA GLU A 53 -22.10 12.53 -24.68
C GLU A 53 -22.09 11.12 -24.09
N LYS A 54 -22.37 10.08 -24.89
CA LYS A 54 -22.46 8.71 -24.39
C LYS A 54 -21.08 8.21 -23.97
N LYS A 55 -20.09 8.33 -24.86
CA LYS A 55 -18.71 7.94 -24.54
C LYS A 55 -18.14 8.76 -23.39
N ALA A 56 -18.47 10.05 -23.32
CA ALA A 56 -18.06 10.92 -22.23
C ALA A 56 -18.62 10.44 -20.89
N MET A 57 -19.88 9.99 -20.85
CA MET A 57 -20.47 9.42 -19.64
C MET A 57 -19.80 8.10 -19.23
N ASP A 58 -19.45 7.24 -20.19
CA ASP A 58 -18.71 5.98 -19.94
C ASP A 58 -17.32 6.25 -19.34
N ILE A 59 -16.58 7.20 -19.91
CA ILE A 59 -15.29 7.67 -19.39
C ILE A 59 -15.46 8.35 -18.03
N TYR A 60 -16.48 9.18 -17.85
CA TYR A 60 -16.75 9.89 -16.61
C TYR A 60 -17.03 8.93 -15.46
N ALA A 61 -17.79 7.85 -15.69
CA ALA A 61 -18.02 6.82 -14.68
C ALA A 61 -16.71 6.17 -14.20
N ASP A 62 -15.82 5.82 -15.14
CA ASP A 62 -14.50 5.25 -14.81
C ASP A 62 -13.60 6.29 -14.10
N ILE A 63 -13.60 7.56 -14.52
CA ILE A 63 -12.83 8.64 -13.87
C ILE A 63 -13.34 8.94 -12.44
N VAL A 64 -14.66 9.00 -12.23
CA VAL A 64 -15.23 9.22 -10.88
C VAL A 64 -14.89 8.04 -9.97
N SER A 65 -14.86 6.80 -10.47
CA SER A 65 -14.39 5.64 -9.69
C SER A 65 -12.94 5.79 -9.21
N MET A 66 -12.10 6.57 -9.90
CA MET A 66 -10.69 6.80 -9.51
C MET A 66 -10.60 7.57 -8.18
N LEU A 67 -11.54 8.48 -7.90
CA LEU A 67 -11.62 9.22 -6.64
C LEU A 67 -11.69 8.26 -5.44
N TYR A 68 -12.44 7.18 -5.59
CA TYR A 68 -12.61 6.15 -4.55
C TYR A 68 -11.50 5.10 -4.54
N LYS A 69 -10.69 5.04 -5.59
CA LYS A 69 -9.51 4.15 -5.73
C LYS A 69 -8.22 4.95 -5.70
N LEU A 70 -8.23 6.06 -4.97
CA LEU A 70 -7.10 6.97 -4.90
C LEU A 70 -5.75 6.29 -4.59
N PRO A 71 -5.67 5.28 -3.71
CA PRO A 71 -4.40 4.63 -3.39
C PRO A 71 -3.85 3.83 -4.58
N MET A 72 -4.71 3.39 -5.52
CA MET A 72 -4.28 2.78 -6.79
C MET A 72 -3.77 3.87 -7.72
N PHE A 73 -4.52 4.97 -7.79
CA PHE A 73 -4.32 5.99 -8.82
C PHE A 73 -3.08 6.84 -8.60
N ILE A 74 -2.88 7.31 -7.37
CA ILE A 74 -1.67 8.04 -7.03
C ILE A 74 -0.61 7.02 -6.63
N SER A 75 0.55 7.11 -7.27
CA SER A 75 1.74 6.36 -6.83
C SER A 75 2.22 6.84 -5.44
N TYR A 76 3.50 6.66 -5.14
CA TYR A 76 4.12 7.25 -3.96
C TYR A 76 4.39 8.76 -4.08
N ALA A 77 4.35 9.30 -5.30
CA ALA A 77 4.38 10.75 -5.58
C ALA A 77 3.72 11.03 -6.94
N PRO A 78 2.93 12.11 -7.07
CA PRO A 78 2.34 12.48 -8.36
C PRO A 78 3.40 12.69 -9.43
N THR A 79 3.14 12.18 -10.63
CA THR A 79 4.01 12.36 -11.80
C THR A 79 3.37 13.29 -12.82
N ILE A 80 4.20 14.13 -13.43
CA ILE A 80 3.82 15.04 -14.50
C ILE A 80 4.79 14.88 -15.68
N LYS A 81 4.38 15.34 -16.86
CA LYS A 81 5.26 15.39 -18.02
C LYS A 81 5.97 16.74 -18.07
N LYS A 82 7.28 16.71 -18.34
CA LYS A 82 8.06 17.92 -18.59
C LYS A 82 7.67 18.50 -19.94
N GLU A 83 7.27 19.77 -19.97
CA GLU A 83 7.08 20.52 -21.21
C GLU A 83 8.46 20.83 -21.80
N ASP A 84 8.99 19.93 -22.63
CA ASP A 84 10.23 20.20 -23.36
C ASP A 84 9.91 21.15 -24.53
N GLU A 85 10.31 22.42 -24.39
CA GLU A 85 10.38 23.36 -25.52
C GLU A 85 11.42 22.88 -26.55
N GLY A 86 10.97 22.16 -27.58
CA GLY A 86 11.71 22.03 -28.85
C GLY A 86 12.24 20.65 -29.24
N SER A 87 12.00 19.57 -28.49
CA SER A 87 12.38 18.22 -28.92
C SER A 87 11.22 17.54 -29.69
N LYS A 88 11.38 17.32 -31.00
CA LYS A 88 10.42 16.59 -31.86
C LYS A 88 10.42 15.07 -31.63
N GLU A 89 11.28 14.56 -30.75
CA GLU A 89 11.28 13.16 -30.36
C GLU A 89 10.43 12.97 -29.12
N ARG A 90 9.40 12.11 -29.19
CA ARG A 90 8.57 11.68 -28.06
C ARG A 90 9.44 10.98 -26.99
N LYS A 91 10.19 11.73 -26.18
CA LYS A 91 10.86 11.19 -25.00
C LYS A 91 9.82 11.11 -23.86
N GLY A 92 9.51 9.88 -23.43
CA GLY A 92 8.95 9.63 -22.09
C GLY A 92 7.43 9.40 -21.94
N ASN A 93 6.80 8.54 -22.76
CA ASN A 93 5.43 8.07 -22.49
C ASN A 93 5.37 6.88 -21.49
N TYR A 94 6.51 6.46 -20.93
CA TYR A 94 6.55 5.30 -20.03
C TYR A 94 5.92 5.62 -18.68
N VAL A 95 5.13 4.67 -18.20
CA VAL A 95 4.35 4.79 -16.96
C VAL A 95 5.10 4.07 -15.83
N PRO A 96 5.33 4.72 -14.67
CA PRO A 96 6.19 4.20 -13.62
C PRO A 96 5.53 3.13 -12.73
N THR A 97 4.19 3.00 -12.77
CA THR A 97 3.43 2.07 -11.92
C THR A 97 2.42 1.23 -12.69
N ALA A 98 2.15 0.02 -12.21
CA ALA A 98 1.14 -0.86 -12.80
C ALA A 98 -0.26 -0.24 -12.78
N PHE A 99 -0.63 0.48 -11.72
CA PHE A 99 -1.98 1.01 -11.56
C PHE A 99 -2.29 2.20 -12.48
N GLU A 100 -1.29 3.02 -12.84
CA GLU A 100 -1.49 4.01 -13.90
C GLU A 100 -1.86 3.32 -15.23
N TYR A 101 -1.27 2.15 -15.55
CA TYR A 101 -1.72 1.36 -16.72
C TYR A 101 -3.16 0.87 -16.58
N PHE A 102 -3.60 0.49 -15.38
CA PHE A 102 -4.99 0.10 -15.14
C PHE A 102 -5.95 1.24 -15.51
N PHE A 103 -5.68 2.46 -15.04
CA PHE A 103 -6.55 3.61 -15.33
C PHE A 103 -6.50 4.05 -16.78
N ILE A 104 -5.31 4.02 -17.41
CA ILE A 104 -5.17 4.23 -18.84
C ILE A 104 -6.02 3.21 -19.60
N TYR A 105 -5.94 1.92 -19.24
CA TYR A 105 -6.74 0.88 -19.88
C TYR A 105 -8.25 1.11 -19.73
N THR A 106 -8.73 1.40 -18.52
CA THR A 106 -10.17 1.58 -18.26
C THR A 106 -10.78 2.71 -19.09
N ILE A 107 -9.98 3.72 -19.43
CA ILE A 107 -10.42 4.87 -20.25
C ILE A 107 -10.19 4.60 -21.73
N ALA A 108 -9.02 4.11 -22.11
CA ALA A 108 -8.62 3.92 -23.50
C ALA A 108 -9.46 2.86 -24.23
N ARG A 109 -9.99 1.86 -23.51
CA ARG A 109 -10.89 0.83 -24.06
C ARG A 109 -12.23 1.38 -24.59
N HIS A 110 -12.61 2.61 -24.22
CA HIS A 110 -13.82 3.27 -24.73
C HIS A 110 -13.59 4.00 -26.06
N LEU A 111 -12.32 4.25 -26.40
CA LEU A 111 -11.92 4.97 -27.61
C LEU A 111 -11.28 4.07 -28.65
N THR A 112 -10.54 3.07 -28.19
CA THR A 112 -9.74 2.17 -29.02
C THR A 112 -10.00 0.72 -28.63
N ASP A 113 -9.93 -0.18 -29.61
CA ASP A 113 -10.07 -1.61 -29.33
C ASP A 113 -8.77 -2.17 -28.72
N ILE A 114 -8.72 -2.20 -27.39
CA ILE A 114 -7.62 -2.75 -26.61
C ILE A 114 -8.03 -4.13 -26.09
N THR A 115 -8.15 -5.08 -27.00
CA THR A 115 -8.36 -6.49 -26.65
C THR A 115 -7.02 -7.21 -26.49
N VAL A 116 -7.02 -8.20 -25.59
CA VAL A 116 -5.87 -9.05 -25.29
C VAL A 116 -6.27 -10.50 -25.49
N ASP A 117 -5.47 -11.23 -26.27
CA ASP A 117 -5.61 -12.67 -26.42
C ASP A 117 -4.46 -13.43 -25.73
N LYS A 118 -4.52 -14.77 -25.78
CA LYS A 118 -3.53 -15.66 -25.13
C LYS A 118 -2.13 -15.60 -25.75
N ASN A 119 -1.99 -15.01 -26.94
CA ASN A 119 -0.74 -14.90 -27.70
C ASN A 119 -0.15 -13.49 -27.73
N THR A 120 -0.90 -12.50 -27.25
CA THR A 120 -0.49 -11.09 -27.24
C THR A 120 0.76 -10.92 -26.37
N SER A 121 1.80 -10.29 -26.91
CA SER A 121 3.06 -10.09 -26.19
C SER A 121 2.97 -8.93 -25.19
N LEU A 122 3.80 -8.92 -24.13
CA LEU A 122 3.86 -7.79 -23.19
C LEU A 122 4.19 -6.48 -23.90
N LYS A 123 5.11 -6.54 -24.87
CA LYS A 123 5.55 -5.37 -25.63
C LYS A 123 4.36 -4.72 -26.34
N ASP A 124 3.54 -5.51 -27.04
CA ASP A 124 2.36 -5.00 -27.75
C ASP A 124 1.35 -4.38 -26.78
N ILE A 125 1.15 -4.98 -25.60
CA ILE A 125 0.22 -4.45 -24.59
C ILE A 125 0.73 -3.10 -24.08
N PHE A 126 1.99 -3.01 -23.67
CA PHE A 126 2.56 -1.76 -23.20
C PHE A 126 2.55 -0.69 -24.30
N GLU A 127 2.93 -1.02 -25.53
CA GLU A 127 2.90 -0.07 -26.65
C GLU A 127 1.48 0.45 -26.93
N LYS A 128 0.44 -0.40 -26.86
CA LYS A 128 -0.96 0.06 -27.00
C LYS A 128 -1.35 1.05 -25.91
N LEU A 129 -0.99 0.78 -24.66
CA LEU A 129 -1.36 1.65 -23.52
C LEU A 129 -0.55 2.94 -23.50
N GLU A 130 0.76 2.90 -23.77
CA GLU A 130 1.65 4.07 -23.74
C GLU A 130 1.46 5.01 -24.93
N ASN A 131 0.91 4.52 -26.05
CA ASN A 131 0.56 5.35 -27.19
C ASN A 131 -0.82 6.00 -27.07
N PHE A 132 -1.51 5.84 -25.94
CA PHE A 132 -2.82 6.47 -25.72
C PHE A 132 -2.71 8.00 -25.72
N GLU A 133 -3.37 8.65 -26.68
CA GLU A 133 -3.21 10.08 -26.99
C GLU A 133 -3.60 11.02 -25.85
N HIS A 134 -4.49 10.59 -24.95
CA HIS A 134 -5.00 11.41 -23.85
C HIS A 134 -4.33 11.16 -22.50
N THR A 135 -3.20 10.46 -22.46
CA THR A 135 -2.45 10.21 -21.21
C THR A 135 -2.07 11.52 -20.51
N ASP A 136 -1.70 12.55 -21.27
CA ASP A 136 -1.36 13.87 -20.74
C ASP A 136 -2.58 14.60 -20.19
N THR A 137 -3.73 14.51 -20.87
CA THR A 137 -5.01 15.04 -20.35
C THR A 137 -5.36 14.41 -19.00
N LEU A 138 -5.17 13.09 -18.84
CA LEU A 138 -5.40 12.40 -17.56
C LEU A 138 -4.41 12.83 -16.47
N ARG A 139 -3.13 13.01 -16.80
CA ARG A 139 -2.13 13.50 -15.84
C ARG A 139 -2.39 14.94 -15.40
N SER A 140 -3.02 15.75 -16.26
CA SER A 140 -3.41 17.12 -15.91
C SER A 140 -4.40 17.18 -14.74
N LEU A 141 -5.30 16.18 -14.62
CA LEU A 141 -6.22 16.02 -13.48
C LEU A 141 -5.43 15.92 -12.16
N ILE A 142 -4.39 15.08 -12.14
CA ILE A 142 -3.53 14.96 -10.96
C ILE A 142 -2.81 16.29 -10.72
N ARG A 143 -2.15 16.85 -11.74
CA ARG A 143 -1.36 18.09 -11.58
C ARG A 143 -2.17 19.23 -10.95
N LEU A 144 -3.40 19.44 -11.42
CA LEU A 144 -4.22 20.59 -11.04
C LEU A 144 -5.07 20.34 -9.78
N TYR A 145 -5.55 19.11 -9.58
CA TYR A 145 -6.54 18.80 -8.55
C TYR A 145 -6.03 17.83 -7.48
N PHE A 146 -4.76 17.40 -7.50
CA PHE A 146 -4.22 16.47 -6.51
C PHE A 146 -4.51 16.87 -5.04
N PRO A 147 -4.30 18.13 -4.60
CA PRO A 147 -4.66 18.52 -3.24
C PRO A 147 -6.14 18.33 -2.93
N SER A 148 -7.03 18.74 -3.85
CA SER A 148 -8.48 18.60 -3.71
C SER A 148 -8.92 17.13 -3.70
N ILE A 149 -8.43 16.32 -4.65
CA ILE A 149 -8.72 14.88 -4.73
C ILE A 149 -8.28 14.18 -3.43
N ARG A 150 -7.09 14.51 -2.93
CA ARG A 150 -6.56 13.97 -1.69
C ARG A 150 -7.48 14.30 -0.51
N GLU A 151 -7.91 15.55 -0.39
CA GLU A 151 -8.78 15.99 0.70
C GLU A 151 -10.18 15.38 0.64
N ILE A 152 -10.76 15.28 -0.56
CA ILE A 152 -12.06 14.62 -0.77
C ILE A 152 -11.96 13.14 -0.39
N TYR A 153 -10.91 12.44 -0.83
CA TYR A 153 -10.70 11.04 -0.47
C TYR A 153 -10.50 10.85 1.04
N GLU A 154 -9.72 11.72 1.69
CA GLU A 154 -9.56 11.70 3.14
C GLU A 154 -10.90 11.92 3.87
N ALA A 155 -11.77 12.80 3.36
CA ALA A 155 -13.12 12.97 3.90
C ALA A 155 -13.95 11.70 3.71
N LEU A 156 -13.92 11.08 2.53
CA LEU A 156 -14.66 9.85 2.21
C LEU A 156 -14.26 8.67 3.11
N ILE A 157 -12.96 8.44 3.31
CA ILE A 157 -12.49 7.31 4.15
C ILE A 157 -12.74 7.54 5.64
N ASN A 158 -12.78 8.79 6.11
CA ASN A 158 -13.02 9.11 7.52
C ASN A 158 -14.51 9.30 7.86
N THR A 159 -15.38 9.34 6.85
CA THR A 159 -16.84 9.35 7.01
C THR A 159 -17.35 7.92 7.14
N PRO A 160 -18.03 7.53 8.24
CA PRO A 160 -18.68 6.24 8.27
C PRO A 160 -19.89 6.24 7.32
N ALA A 161 -20.15 5.11 6.65
CA ALA A 161 -21.34 4.95 5.81
C ALA A 161 -22.64 5.07 6.63
N ASP A 162 -22.58 4.67 7.90
CA ASP A 162 -23.64 4.79 8.90
C ASP A 162 -23.08 5.27 10.23
N THR A 163 -23.67 6.31 10.81
CA THR A 163 -23.19 6.92 12.06
C THR A 163 -23.67 6.19 13.31
N ARG A 164 -24.41 5.09 13.20
CA ARG A 164 -24.92 4.33 14.35
C ARG A 164 -23.87 3.36 14.92
N PRO A 165 -23.75 3.21 16.25
CA PRO A 165 -22.84 2.25 16.87
C PRO A 165 -23.04 0.83 16.33
N GLY A 166 -21.94 0.18 15.91
CA GLY A 166 -22.01 -1.16 15.32
C GLY A 166 -22.27 -1.19 13.81
N PHE A 167 -22.48 -0.04 13.18
CA PHE A 167 -22.48 0.13 11.72
C PHE A 167 -21.46 1.17 11.24
N ASN A 168 -20.74 1.79 12.17
CA ASN A 168 -19.82 2.89 11.94
C ASN A 168 -18.35 2.48 11.69
N PHE A 169 -18.12 1.22 11.31
CA PHE A 169 -16.77 0.69 11.05
C PHE A 169 -16.41 0.63 9.55
N THR A 170 -17.38 0.85 8.65
CA THR A 170 -17.16 0.94 7.20
C THR A 170 -17.19 2.40 6.73
N SER A 171 -16.37 2.76 5.74
CA SER A 171 -16.31 4.10 5.19
C SER A 171 -17.38 4.35 4.13
N LEU A 172 -17.66 5.62 3.92
CA LEU A 172 -18.49 6.06 2.81
C LEU A 172 -17.85 5.70 1.45
N ALA A 173 -16.51 5.67 1.37
CA ALA A 173 -15.79 5.31 0.15
C ALA A 173 -16.08 3.86 -0.28
N SER A 174 -15.92 2.90 0.62
CA SER A 174 -16.15 1.48 0.31
C SER A 174 -17.63 1.19 0.04
N HIS A 175 -18.53 1.81 0.81
CA HIS A 175 -19.98 1.72 0.58
C HIS A 175 -20.38 2.16 -0.83
N LEU A 176 -19.96 3.35 -1.25
CA LEU A 176 -20.30 3.89 -2.58
C LEU A 176 -19.75 3.03 -3.72
N GLN A 177 -18.53 2.50 -3.59
CA GLN A 177 -17.95 1.57 -4.56
C GLN A 177 -18.73 0.26 -4.65
N LEU A 178 -19.09 -0.31 -3.50
CA LEU A 178 -19.85 -1.55 -3.44
C LEU A 178 -21.26 -1.36 -4.02
N THR A 179 -21.93 -0.25 -3.69
CA THR A 179 -23.23 0.11 -4.26
C THR A 179 -23.17 0.26 -5.79
N SER A 180 -22.13 0.91 -6.34
CA SER A 180 -21.91 0.99 -7.79
C SER A 180 -21.70 -0.40 -8.43
N LEU A 181 -20.85 -1.23 -7.82
CA LEU A 181 -20.59 -2.58 -8.29
C LEU A 181 -21.86 -3.46 -8.29
N ILE A 182 -22.65 -3.43 -7.22
CA ILE A 182 -23.90 -4.19 -7.11
C ILE A 182 -24.92 -3.69 -8.13
N SER A 183 -25.00 -2.37 -8.34
CA SER A 183 -25.88 -1.79 -9.36
C SER A 183 -25.58 -2.36 -10.76
N TRP A 184 -24.31 -2.60 -11.07
CA TRP A 184 -23.88 -3.26 -12.31
C TRP A 184 -24.20 -4.76 -12.34
N LEU A 185 -24.07 -5.48 -11.21
CA LEU A 185 -24.41 -6.90 -11.09
C LEU A 185 -25.92 -7.18 -11.26
N LEU A 186 -26.78 -6.29 -10.76
CA LEU A 186 -28.24 -6.42 -10.81
C LEU A 186 -28.84 -6.21 -12.21
N GLN A 187 -28.02 -5.89 -13.20
CA GLN A 187 -28.45 -5.53 -14.55
C GLN A 187 -27.84 -6.47 -15.61
N PRO A 188 -28.21 -7.77 -15.61
CA PRO A 188 -27.65 -8.73 -16.55
C PRO A 188 -28.01 -8.35 -17.99
N HIS A 189 -27.09 -8.57 -18.93
CA HIS A 189 -27.26 -8.29 -20.36
C HIS A 189 -27.52 -6.81 -20.75
N SER A 190 -27.55 -5.87 -19.81
CA SER A 190 -27.72 -4.44 -20.09
C SER A 190 -26.49 -3.82 -20.77
N ILE A 191 -26.72 -2.84 -21.65
CA ILE A 191 -25.69 -1.99 -22.26
C ILE A 191 -25.20 -0.98 -21.21
N ASP A 192 -23.94 -0.55 -21.33
CA ASP A 192 -23.19 0.34 -20.44
C ASP A 192 -24.06 1.24 -19.52
N LEU A 193 -23.91 1.00 -18.22
CA LEU A 193 -24.79 1.51 -17.14
C LEU A 193 -24.21 2.77 -16.51
N SER A 194 -23.47 3.57 -17.27
CA SER A 194 -22.63 4.65 -16.74
C SER A 194 -23.39 5.68 -15.92
N TYR A 195 -24.60 6.07 -16.33
CA TYR A 195 -25.47 6.94 -15.52
C TYR A 195 -25.86 6.32 -14.17
N LEU A 196 -26.12 5.00 -14.14
CA LEU A 196 -26.44 4.27 -12.92
C LEU A 196 -25.22 4.16 -12.01
N ARG A 197 -24.05 3.86 -12.58
CA ARG A 197 -22.77 3.83 -11.85
C ARG A 197 -22.46 5.18 -11.22
N VAL A 198 -22.53 6.26 -12.00
CA VAL A 198 -22.32 7.63 -11.50
C VAL A 198 -23.35 7.99 -10.43
N ALA A 199 -24.63 7.65 -10.62
CA ALA A 199 -25.64 7.86 -9.58
C ALA A 199 -25.28 7.11 -8.28
N SER A 200 -24.92 5.83 -8.38
CA SER A 200 -24.53 5.02 -7.22
C SER A 200 -23.25 5.52 -6.54
N LEU A 201 -22.27 6.02 -7.28
CA LEU A 201 -21.05 6.62 -6.72
C LEU A 201 -21.30 7.98 -6.06
N LEU A 202 -22.35 8.71 -6.41
CA LEU A 202 -22.59 10.08 -5.92
C LEU A 202 -23.77 10.21 -4.95
N HIS A 203 -24.65 9.20 -4.85
CA HIS A 203 -25.95 9.34 -4.18
C HIS A 203 -25.90 9.81 -2.73
N ASP A 204 -24.84 9.42 -2.01
CA ASP A 204 -24.68 9.63 -0.57
C ASP A 204 -23.57 10.66 -0.24
N LEU A 205 -23.02 11.37 -1.24
CA LEU A 205 -21.97 12.37 -1.01
C LEU A 205 -22.39 13.48 -0.04
N GLY A 206 -23.69 13.79 0.05
CA GLY A 206 -24.22 14.75 1.02
C GLY A 206 -23.92 14.39 2.48
N LYS A 207 -23.61 13.12 2.80
CA LYS A 207 -23.19 12.71 4.16
C LYS A 207 -21.87 13.36 4.59
N LEU A 208 -21.02 13.78 3.65
CA LEU A 208 -19.79 14.52 3.95
C LEU A 208 -20.10 15.87 4.61
N ILE A 209 -21.13 16.56 4.11
CA ILE A 209 -21.44 17.95 4.46
C ILE A 209 -22.58 18.03 5.48
N ASN A 210 -23.67 17.30 5.26
CA ASN A 210 -24.86 17.31 6.11
C ASN A 210 -25.47 15.91 6.23
N PRO A 211 -25.03 15.07 7.19
CA PRO A 211 -25.53 13.72 7.37
C PRO A 211 -27.05 13.63 7.56
N ARG A 212 -27.64 14.59 8.28
CA ARG A 212 -29.08 14.61 8.61
C ARG A 212 -29.96 14.78 7.38
N HIS A 213 -29.53 15.63 6.45
CA HIS A 213 -30.24 15.94 5.21
C HIS A 213 -29.43 15.53 3.97
N HIS A 214 -28.70 14.41 4.06
CA HIS A 214 -27.70 14.03 3.05
C HIS A 214 -28.27 13.89 1.64
N VAL A 215 -29.53 13.46 1.49
CA VAL A 215 -30.18 13.36 0.16
C VAL A 215 -30.38 14.75 -0.45
N ALA A 216 -30.92 15.69 0.34
CA ALA A 216 -31.12 17.06 -0.12
C ALA A 216 -29.79 17.74 -0.44
N GLU A 217 -28.76 17.47 0.37
CA GLU A 217 -27.42 18.00 0.15
C GLU A 217 -26.74 17.37 -1.08
N ALA A 218 -26.90 16.06 -1.32
CA ALA A 218 -26.42 15.42 -2.53
C ALA A 218 -27.08 16.01 -3.79
N ILE A 219 -28.38 16.30 -3.74
CA ILE A 219 -29.10 16.98 -4.81
C ILE A 219 -28.56 18.40 -5.03
N ASN A 220 -28.30 19.16 -3.95
CA ASN A 220 -27.70 20.50 -4.02
C ASN A 220 -26.30 20.47 -4.68
N ILE A 221 -25.45 19.52 -4.29
CA ILE A 221 -24.13 19.30 -4.91
C ILE A 221 -24.29 19.00 -6.41
N LEU A 222 -25.24 18.14 -6.80
CA LEU A 222 -25.50 17.82 -8.20
C LEU A 222 -26.06 19.01 -8.98
N GLU A 223 -26.87 19.88 -8.37
CA GLU A 223 -27.35 21.12 -8.99
C GLU A 223 -26.21 22.11 -9.22
N LYS A 224 -25.35 22.32 -8.22
CA LYS A 224 -24.14 23.15 -8.34
C LYS A 224 -23.21 22.60 -9.44
N LEU A 225 -23.00 21.30 -9.46
CA LEU A 225 -22.22 20.62 -10.50
C LEU A 225 -22.83 20.84 -11.88
N GLN A 226 -24.13 20.58 -12.06
CA GLN A 226 -24.82 20.77 -13.34
C GLN A 226 -24.75 22.22 -13.84
N ASN A 227 -24.90 23.20 -12.95
CA ASN A 227 -24.73 24.61 -13.30
C ASN A 227 -23.30 24.92 -13.75
N LYS A 228 -22.30 24.35 -13.08
CA LYS A 228 -20.89 24.50 -13.46
C LYS A 228 -20.57 23.84 -14.81
N LEU A 229 -21.15 22.66 -15.08
CA LEU A 229 -21.03 21.97 -16.36
C LEU A 229 -21.65 22.77 -17.51
N LYS A 230 -22.81 23.39 -17.30
CA LYS A 230 -23.44 24.29 -18.28
C LYS A 230 -22.56 25.50 -18.58
N SER A 231 -22.00 26.12 -17.56
CA SER A 231 -21.08 27.27 -17.72
C SER A 231 -19.75 26.90 -18.37
N GLY A 232 -19.29 25.67 -18.17
CA GLY A 232 -18.05 25.14 -18.76
C GLY A 232 -18.22 24.48 -20.13
N GLU A 233 -19.41 24.56 -20.74
CA GLU A 233 -19.73 23.93 -22.03
C GLU A 233 -19.47 22.40 -22.07
N ALA A 234 -19.64 21.71 -20.94
CA ALA A 234 -19.48 20.26 -20.90
C ALA A 234 -20.56 19.55 -21.74
N CYS A 235 -20.15 18.51 -22.46
CA CYS A 235 -21.01 17.66 -23.28
C CYS A 235 -21.92 16.71 -22.46
N ILE A 236 -21.65 16.53 -21.16
CA ILE A 236 -22.37 15.60 -20.26
C ILE A 236 -23.60 16.25 -19.64
N LYS A 237 -24.71 15.51 -19.61
CA LYS A 237 -25.96 15.87 -18.92
C LYS A 237 -26.18 14.99 -17.68
N LEU A 238 -26.47 15.62 -16.54
CA LEU A 238 -26.61 14.94 -15.24
C LEU A 238 -28.06 14.81 -14.76
N GLU A 239 -29.04 15.25 -15.55
CA GLU A 239 -30.47 15.21 -15.21
C GLU A 239 -30.90 13.79 -14.82
N ARG A 240 -30.49 12.78 -15.61
CA ARG A 240 -30.81 11.38 -15.31
C ARG A 240 -30.13 10.88 -14.04
N VAL A 241 -28.89 11.29 -13.78
CA VAL A 241 -28.17 10.95 -12.54
C VAL A 241 -28.90 11.55 -11.34
N LYS A 242 -29.30 12.81 -11.44
CA LYS A 242 -30.05 13.53 -10.40
C LYS A 242 -31.40 12.86 -10.11
N GLU A 243 -32.14 12.43 -11.13
CA GLU A 243 -33.39 11.67 -10.95
C GLU A 243 -33.16 10.36 -10.19
N LEU A 244 -32.14 9.59 -10.59
CA LEU A 244 -31.81 8.33 -9.93
C LEU A 244 -31.40 8.56 -8.47
N VAL A 245 -30.58 9.57 -8.21
CA VAL A 245 -30.20 9.98 -6.84
C VAL A 245 -31.41 10.50 -6.06
N ALA A 246 -32.31 11.28 -6.63
CA ALA A 246 -33.50 11.74 -5.91
C ALA A 246 -34.44 10.57 -5.53
N SER A 247 -34.51 9.55 -6.37
CA SER A 247 -35.42 8.41 -6.19
C SER A 247 -34.93 7.32 -5.23
N HIS A 248 -33.69 7.37 -4.72
CA HIS A 248 -33.13 6.26 -3.94
C HIS A 248 -33.76 6.07 -2.54
N HIS A 249 -34.47 7.07 -2.01
CA HIS A 249 -35.35 6.96 -0.83
C HIS A 249 -36.85 7.10 -1.17
N GLY A 250 -37.21 7.00 -2.45
CA GLY A 250 -38.58 7.14 -2.92
C GLY A 250 -39.45 5.90 -2.64
N ASP A 251 -40.76 6.06 -2.83
CA ASP A 251 -41.75 4.99 -2.65
C ASP A 251 -41.70 3.90 -3.75
N SER A 252 -41.06 4.21 -4.89
CA SER A 252 -40.87 3.28 -6.01
C SER A 252 -39.49 2.63 -5.98
N GLU A 253 -39.44 1.29 -5.95
CA GLU A 253 -38.19 0.53 -5.88
C GLU A 253 -37.30 0.78 -7.11
N SER A 254 -36.18 1.47 -6.92
CA SER A 254 -35.17 1.74 -7.97
C SER A 254 -33.96 0.80 -7.85
N ILE A 255 -33.20 0.60 -8.93
CA ILE A 255 -32.01 -0.27 -8.90
C ILE A 255 -30.95 0.27 -7.92
N VAL A 256 -30.77 1.60 -7.85
CA VAL A 256 -29.84 2.23 -6.89
C VAL A 256 -30.28 1.93 -5.46
N GLN A 257 -31.57 1.98 -5.16
CA GLN A 257 -32.11 1.65 -3.85
C GLN A 257 -31.92 0.17 -3.49
N ILE A 258 -32.12 -0.75 -4.44
CA ILE A 258 -31.85 -2.18 -4.21
C ILE A 258 -30.36 -2.39 -3.95
N ALA A 259 -29.49 -1.78 -4.75
CA ALA A 259 -28.04 -1.89 -4.62
C ALA A 259 -27.55 -1.30 -3.29
N ASP A 260 -28.03 -0.12 -2.90
CA ASP A 260 -27.73 0.52 -1.62
C ASP A 260 -28.22 -0.34 -0.45
N ARG A 261 -29.41 -0.93 -0.55
CA ARG A 261 -29.94 -1.88 0.43
C ARG A 261 -29.06 -3.12 0.54
N LEU A 262 -28.57 -3.68 -0.57
CA LEU A 262 -27.70 -4.86 -0.57
C LEU A 262 -26.30 -4.54 -0.03
N ALA A 263 -25.69 -3.42 -0.46
CA ALA A 263 -24.42 -2.94 0.08
C ALA A 263 -24.54 -2.69 1.59
N SER A 264 -25.59 -1.95 1.98
CA SER A 264 -25.94 -1.73 3.38
C SER A 264 -26.20 -3.04 4.12
N SER A 265 -26.84 -4.05 3.53
CA SER A 265 -27.11 -5.33 4.22
C SER A 265 -25.85 -6.18 4.37
N ALA A 266 -24.94 -6.11 3.39
CA ALA A 266 -23.61 -6.70 3.50
C ALA A 266 -22.80 -6.06 4.63
N ASP A 267 -22.99 -4.76 4.85
CA ASP A 267 -22.31 -3.99 5.90
C ASP A 267 -23.01 -4.04 7.25
N ARG A 268 -24.35 -4.16 7.23
CA ARG A 268 -25.22 -4.13 8.40
C ARG A 268 -25.68 -5.52 8.71
N LEU A 269 -24.90 -6.18 9.57
CA LEU A 269 -25.27 -7.41 10.27
C LEU A 269 -26.38 -7.12 11.30
N THR A 270 -27.51 -6.55 10.85
CA THR A 270 -28.57 -5.94 11.67
C THR A 270 -29.12 -6.92 12.70
N LYS A 271 -29.25 -8.20 12.31
CA LYS A 271 -29.61 -9.28 13.23
C LYS A 271 -28.61 -9.40 14.37
N LEU A 272 -27.31 -9.49 14.04
CA LEU A 272 -26.23 -9.59 15.02
C LEU A 272 -26.11 -8.34 15.88
N VAL A 273 -26.35 -7.16 15.31
CA VAL A 273 -26.37 -5.90 16.07
C VAL A 273 -27.51 -5.91 17.09
N ASN A 274 -28.72 -6.28 16.68
CA ASN A 274 -29.86 -6.37 17.59
C ASN A 274 -29.63 -7.40 18.71
N GLU A 275 -29.00 -8.53 18.39
CA GLU A 275 -28.58 -9.54 19.38
C GLU A 275 -27.51 -8.95 20.33
N ALA A 276 -26.50 -8.24 19.81
CA ALA A 276 -25.47 -7.59 20.63
C ALA A 276 -26.07 -6.59 21.63
N LEU A 277 -27.08 -5.82 21.22
CA LEU A 277 -27.77 -4.85 22.07
C LEU A 277 -28.48 -5.49 23.27
N GLU A 278 -28.72 -6.79 23.27
CA GLU A 278 -29.31 -7.49 24.42
C GLU A 278 -28.27 -7.88 25.47
N HIS A 279 -26.97 -7.83 25.13
CA HIS A 279 -25.88 -8.34 25.94
C HIS A 279 -24.90 -7.26 26.46
N ILE A 280 -24.87 -6.07 25.88
CA ILE A 280 -23.92 -5.00 26.24
C ILE A 280 -24.47 -4.03 27.30
N GLU A 281 -23.57 -3.37 28.04
CA GLU A 281 -23.87 -2.52 29.21
C GLU A 281 -24.86 -1.38 28.92
N TYR A 282 -24.81 -0.76 27.73
CA TYR A 282 -25.71 0.33 27.30
C TYR A 282 -26.68 -0.08 26.20
N GLY A 283 -26.91 -1.38 26.02
CA GLY A 283 -27.62 -1.90 24.87
C GLY A 283 -29.07 -1.44 24.79
N LYS A 284 -29.74 -1.26 25.95
CA LYS A 284 -31.12 -0.76 26.01
C LYS A 284 -31.23 0.69 25.56
N GLU A 285 -30.40 1.59 26.08
CA GLU A 285 -30.43 3.00 25.69
C GLU A 285 -30.05 3.21 24.22
N ILE A 286 -29.11 2.40 23.70
CA ILE A 286 -28.74 2.43 22.28
C ILE A 286 -29.90 1.91 21.41
N LYS A 287 -30.58 0.84 21.84
CA LYS A 287 -31.77 0.29 21.16
C LYS A 287 -32.92 1.30 21.11
N GLU A 288 -33.12 2.07 22.19
CA GLU A 288 -34.07 3.19 22.19
C GLU A 288 -33.72 4.23 21.13
N CYS A 289 -32.44 4.60 20.98
CA CYS A 289 -32.02 5.53 19.93
C CYS A 289 -32.17 4.96 18.50
N PHE A 290 -32.02 3.64 18.30
CA PHE A 290 -32.29 2.98 17.01
C PHE A 290 -33.76 2.98 16.62
N ASN A 291 -34.66 2.89 17.60
CA ASN A 291 -36.10 2.86 17.35
C ASN A 291 -36.71 4.24 17.07
N LYS A 292 -35.94 5.32 17.23
CA LYS A 292 -36.34 6.68 16.87
C LYS A 292 -36.16 6.92 15.39
N GLU A 293 -37.03 7.74 14.80
CA GLU A 293 -36.93 8.09 13.38
C GLU A 293 -35.99 9.28 13.14
N ARG A 294 -35.23 9.20 12.04
CA ARG A 294 -34.51 10.32 11.42
C ARG A 294 -33.76 11.20 12.43
N GLU A 295 -34.18 12.44 12.59
CA GLU A 295 -33.50 13.48 13.35
C GLU A 295 -33.49 13.20 14.85
N GLU A 296 -34.56 12.61 15.38
CA GLU A 296 -34.66 12.23 16.79
C GLU A 296 -33.64 11.14 17.17
N SER A 297 -33.28 10.28 16.21
CA SER A 297 -32.23 9.27 16.39
C SER A 297 -30.86 9.93 16.54
N TYR A 298 -30.52 10.89 15.67
CA TYR A 298 -29.26 11.64 15.74
C TYR A 298 -29.14 12.45 17.03
N GLU A 299 -30.21 13.10 17.47
CA GLU A 299 -30.23 13.82 18.75
C GLU A 299 -30.08 12.86 19.94
N CYS A 300 -30.72 11.70 19.89
CA CYS A 300 -30.57 10.67 20.91
C CYS A 300 -29.11 10.22 21.07
N PHE A 301 -28.42 9.92 19.96
CA PHE A 301 -26.99 9.58 20.00
C PHE A 301 -26.11 10.73 20.49
N THR A 302 -26.43 11.95 20.12
CA THR A 302 -25.71 13.14 20.60
C THR A 302 -25.87 13.30 22.11
N ASN A 303 -27.08 13.07 22.64
CA ASN A 303 -27.39 13.16 24.06
C ASN A 303 -26.80 12.00 24.89
N LEU A 304 -26.56 10.84 24.29
CA LEU A 304 -25.86 9.71 24.94
C LEU A 304 -24.40 10.05 25.29
N GLY A 305 -23.78 10.95 24.54
CA GLY A 305 -22.41 11.38 24.74
C GLY A 305 -21.35 10.45 24.11
N LYS A 306 -20.15 11.00 23.89
CA LYS A 306 -19.02 10.35 23.22
C LYS A 306 -18.60 9.04 23.87
N GLU A 307 -18.50 8.99 25.18
CA GLU A 307 -18.00 7.83 25.93
C GLU A 307 -18.90 6.60 25.76
N LYS A 308 -20.23 6.77 25.93
CA LYS A 308 -21.20 5.69 25.74
C LYS A 308 -21.23 5.22 24.29
N TYR A 309 -21.21 6.16 23.34
CA TYR A 309 -21.17 5.87 21.91
C TYR A 309 -19.93 5.05 21.53
N GLU A 310 -18.75 5.45 22.00
CA GLU A 310 -17.49 4.77 21.70
C GLU A 310 -17.47 3.37 22.28
N LYS A 311 -17.87 3.21 23.56
CA LYS A 311 -17.93 1.90 24.21
C LYS A 311 -18.92 0.96 23.51
N ALA A 312 -20.13 1.45 23.19
CA ALA A 312 -21.12 0.67 22.44
C ALA A 312 -20.60 0.25 21.05
N SER A 313 -19.95 1.15 20.31
CA SER A 313 -19.38 0.84 18.99
C SER A 313 -18.35 -0.30 19.07
N LYS A 314 -17.47 -0.25 20.08
CA LYS A 314 -16.43 -1.27 20.31
C LYS A 314 -17.03 -2.62 20.72
N ASP A 315 -17.95 -2.62 21.67
CA ASP A 315 -18.53 -3.85 22.21
C ASP A 315 -19.40 -4.57 21.17
N ILE A 316 -20.20 -3.82 20.39
CA ILE A 316 -21.00 -4.39 19.29
C ILE A 316 -20.09 -4.97 18.21
N TYR A 317 -19.02 -4.27 17.81
CA TYR A 317 -18.08 -4.79 16.80
C TYR A 317 -17.42 -6.10 17.25
N LYS A 318 -17.00 -6.21 18.53
CA LYS A 318 -16.46 -7.46 19.08
C LYS A 318 -17.47 -8.60 19.02
N PHE A 319 -18.73 -8.33 19.35
CA PHE A 319 -19.80 -9.32 19.27
C PHE A 319 -20.03 -9.76 17.82
N ILE A 320 -20.12 -8.83 16.88
CA ILE A 320 -20.22 -9.14 15.45
C ILE A 320 -19.07 -10.06 15.03
N LEU A 321 -17.83 -9.69 15.39
CA LEU A 321 -16.65 -10.43 15.00
C LEU A 321 -16.65 -11.85 15.59
N SER A 322 -17.15 -12.05 16.82
CA SER A 322 -17.25 -13.38 17.45
C SER A 322 -18.17 -14.34 16.70
N GLN A 323 -19.10 -13.82 15.89
CA GLN A 323 -20.04 -14.60 15.10
C GLN A 323 -19.45 -15.02 13.74
N VAL A 324 -18.63 -14.16 13.14
CA VAL A 324 -18.18 -14.31 11.73
C VAL A 324 -16.72 -14.71 11.58
N ILE A 325 -15.88 -14.52 12.61
CA ILE A 325 -14.45 -14.81 12.52
C ILE A 325 -14.15 -16.32 12.51
N SER A 326 -13.06 -16.70 11.84
CA SER A 326 -12.55 -18.08 11.88
C SER A 326 -12.00 -18.45 13.26
N LEU A 327 -12.30 -19.68 13.70
CA LEU A 327 -11.78 -20.29 14.94
C LEU A 327 -10.25 -20.32 14.98
N GLU A 328 -9.59 -20.41 13.82
CA GLU A 328 -8.12 -20.45 13.73
C GLU A 328 -7.49 -19.13 14.18
N ILE A 329 -8.14 -17.99 13.89
CA ILE A 329 -7.64 -16.67 14.25
C ILE A 329 -7.74 -16.44 15.75
N VAL A 330 -8.87 -16.82 16.36
CA VAL A 330 -9.08 -16.68 17.82
C VAL A 330 -8.09 -17.55 18.62
N LYS A 331 -7.73 -18.72 18.08
CA LYS A 331 -6.73 -19.61 18.69
C LYS A 331 -5.28 -19.14 18.49
N ASN A 332 -5.03 -18.15 17.63
CA ASN A 332 -3.69 -17.66 17.36
C ASN A 332 -3.22 -16.74 18.50
N GLU A 333 -2.18 -17.14 19.22
CA GLU A 333 -1.59 -16.34 20.31
C GLU A 333 -1.13 -14.95 19.85
N GLU A 334 -0.67 -14.81 18.60
CA GLU A 334 -0.29 -13.51 18.06
C GLU A 334 -1.49 -12.58 17.84
N ALA A 335 -2.72 -13.12 17.72
CA ALA A 335 -3.93 -12.31 17.56
C ALA A 335 -4.34 -11.61 18.86
N LYS A 336 -3.95 -12.15 20.03
CA LYS A 336 -4.30 -11.61 21.35
C LYS A 336 -3.69 -10.23 21.66
N VAL A 337 -2.74 -9.76 20.83
CA VAL A 337 -2.21 -8.38 20.93
C VAL A 337 -3.24 -7.34 20.50
N PHE A 338 -4.25 -7.75 19.73
CA PHE A 338 -5.29 -6.87 19.20
C PHE A 338 -6.51 -6.86 20.12
N PRO A 339 -6.92 -5.69 20.64
CA PRO A 339 -8.00 -5.61 21.61
C PRO A 339 -9.39 -5.90 21.02
N PHE A 340 -9.54 -5.86 19.69
CA PHE A 340 -10.79 -6.10 18.98
C PHE A 340 -11.05 -7.58 18.67
N ILE A 341 -10.05 -8.45 18.81
CA ILE A 341 -10.22 -9.90 18.61
C ILE A 341 -11.03 -10.47 19.79
N PRO A 342 -12.12 -11.21 19.55
CA PRO A 342 -12.92 -11.81 20.61
C PRO A 342 -12.21 -13.00 21.25
N GLU A 343 -12.56 -13.32 22.51
CA GLU A 343 -11.97 -14.43 23.26
C GLU A 343 -12.46 -15.81 22.79
N LYS A 344 -13.66 -15.87 22.22
CA LYS A 344 -14.32 -17.09 21.74
C LYS A 344 -15.17 -16.79 20.51
N VAL A 345 -15.45 -17.85 19.74
CA VAL A 345 -16.37 -17.82 18.60
C VAL A 345 -17.72 -18.35 19.05
N GLU A 346 -18.80 -17.65 18.70
CA GLU A 346 -20.16 -17.94 19.18
C GLU A 346 -21.15 -18.13 18.02
N ARG A 347 -20.81 -18.94 17.02
CA ARG A 347 -21.60 -19.09 15.77
C ARG A 347 -23.09 -19.36 16.03
N SER A 348 -23.94 -18.43 15.59
CA SER A 348 -25.37 -18.67 15.37
C SER A 348 -25.61 -19.29 14.00
N SER A 349 -26.20 -20.49 13.96
CA SER A 349 -26.53 -21.18 12.71
C SER A 349 -27.78 -20.56 12.08
N ASN A 350 -27.61 -19.64 11.15
CA ASN A 350 -28.69 -19.22 10.26
C ASN A 350 -28.28 -19.45 8.81
N GLU A 351 -28.76 -20.56 8.24
CA GLU A 351 -28.63 -20.80 6.81
C GLU A 351 -29.67 -19.94 6.08
N ILE A 352 -29.24 -18.81 5.54
CA ILE A 352 -30.01 -18.14 4.48
C ILE A 352 -29.83 -19.00 3.23
N LYS A 353 -30.92 -19.59 2.72
CA LYS A 353 -30.86 -20.37 1.48
C LYS A 353 -30.77 -19.41 0.29
N PRO A 354 -29.63 -19.36 -0.43
CA PRO A 354 -29.50 -18.49 -1.59
C PRO A 354 -30.26 -19.09 -2.77
N VAL A 355 -30.90 -18.23 -3.57
CA VAL A 355 -31.75 -18.68 -4.69
C VAL A 355 -30.99 -18.64 -6.02
N ARG A 356 -30.15 -17.62 -6.29
CA ARG A 356 -29.36 -17.55 -7.54
C ARG A 356 -28.16 -16.59 -7.49
N PRO A 357 -26.93 -17.03 -7.81
CA PRO A 357 -25.77 -16.13 -7.85
C PRO A 357 -25.86 -15.16 -9.04
N ILE A 358 -25.59 -13.88 -8.77
CA ILE A 358 -25.53 -12.81 -9.78
C ILE A 358 -24.09 -12.37 -10.08
N GLY A 359 -23.14 -12.68 -9.19
CA GLY A 359 -21.72 -12.40 -9.39
C GLY A 359 -20.79 -13.35 -8.64
N TYR A 360 -19.56 -13.47 -9.16
CA TYR A 360 -18.48 -14.26 -8.59
C TYR A 360 -17.30 -13.36 -8.25
N LEU A 361 -16.53 -13.75 -7.23
CA LEU A 361 -15.25 -13.17 -6.91
C LEU A 361 -14.13 -14.05 -7.49
N VAL A 362 -13.24 -13.45 -8.26
CA VAL A 362 -12.05 -14.08 -8.82
C VAL A 362 -10.85 -13.58 -8.04
N TYR A 363 -10.19 -14.48 -7.33
CA TYR A 363 -8.94 -14.22 -6.63
C TYR A 363 -7.77 -14.71 -7.47
N ILE A 364 -6.86 -13.81 -7.79
CA ILE A 364 -5.71 -14.06 -8.66
C ILE A 364 -4.44 -13.77 -7.88
N ASP A 365 -3.49 -14.68 -7.91
CA ASP A 365 -2.23 -14.60 -7.16
C ASP A 365 -1.07 -15.13 -8.00
N VAL A 366 0.13 -14.57 -7.81
CA VAL A 366 1.38 -15.12 -8.34
C VAL A 366 2.09 -15.87 -7.21
N PRO A 367 2.21 -17.20 -7.27
CA PRO A 367 2.99 -17.92 -6.28
C PRO A 367 4.47 -17.51 -6.32
N SER A 368 5.09 -17.35 -5.14
CA SER A 368 6.54 -17.12 -4.99
C SER A 368 7.10 -15.86 -5.67
N ILE A 369 6.37 -14.73 -5.61
CA ILE A 369 6.77 -13.41 -6.15
C ILE A 369 8.21 -13.02 -5.79
N GLN A 370 8.57 -13.11 -4.51
CA GLN A 370 9.91 -12.73 -4.05
C GLN A 370 11.00 -13.56 -4.74
N ARG A 371 10.75 -14.86 -5.00
CA ARG A 371 11.69 -15.72 -5.75
C ARG A 371 11.78 -15.30 -7.21
N PHE A 372 10.66 -14.90 -7.84
CA PHE A 372 10.68 -14.39 -9.21
C PHE A 372 11.54 -13.13 -9.32
N ILE A 373 11.27 -12.11 -8.49
CA ILE A 373 11.95 -10.81 -8.49
C ILE A 373 13.44 -10.96 -8.16
N THR A 374 13.78 -11.77 -7.16
CA THR A 374 15.18 -11.96 -6.73
C THR A 374 16.01 -12.82 -7.69
N ASN A 375 15.46 -13.32 -8.80
CA ASN A 375 16.26 -14.00 -9.83
C ASN A 375 17.03 -13.03 -10.75
N PHE A 376 16.80 -11.72 -10.65
CA PHE A 376 17.47 -10.72 -11.49
C PHE A 376 18.56 -9.99 -10.68
N PRO A 377 19.85 -10.07 -11.04
CA PRO A 377 20.94 -9.45 -10.28
C PRO A 377 21.15 -7.96 -10.56
N LYS A 378 20.65 -7.45 -11.69
CA LYS A 378 20.70 -6.02 -12.01
C LYS A 378 19.46 -5.34 -11.42
N LEU A 379 19.66 -4.21 -10.73
CA LEU A 379 18.58 -3.43 -10.12
C LEU A 379 17.52 -3.00 -11.16
N ARG A 380 17.95 -2.59 -12.36
CA ARG A 380 17.05 -2.22 -13.45
C ARG A 380 16.04 -3.33 -13.77
N ASP A 381 16.56 -4.54 -14.00
CA ASP A 381 15.77 -5.73 -14.32
C ASP A 381 14.86 -6.12 -13.13
N MET A 382 15.39 -6.06 -11.90
CA MET A 382 14.63 -6.33 -10.66
C MET A 382 13.47 -5.34 -10.46
N SER A 383 13.70 -4.04 -10.70
CA SER A 383 12.69 -2.99 -10.56
C SER A 383 11.54 -3.17 -11.55
N PHE A 384 11.85 -3.53 -12.81
CA PHE A 384 10.83 -3.87 -13.78
C PHE A 384 10.07 -5.16 -13.42
N ALA A 385 10.78 -6.21 -13.00
CA ALA A 385 10.15 -7.46 -12.56
C ALA A 385 9.16 -7.25 -11.41
N SER A 386 9.47 -6.36 -10.47
CA SER A 386 8.55 -5.97 -9.39
C SER A 386 7.28 -5.30 -9.92
N MET A 387 7.41 -4.31 -10.81
CA MET A 387 6.27 -3.65 -11.45
C MET A 387 5.42 -4.62 -12.29
N LEU A 388 6.09 -5.57 -12.96
CA LEU A 388 5.43 -6.55 -13.83
C LEU A 388 4.52 -7.50 -13.06
N VAL A 389 4.87 -7.87 -11.82
CA VAL A 389 4.02 -8.74 -10.99
C VAL A 389 2.66 -8.10 -10.76
N ASP A 390 2.63 -6.85 -10.28
CA ASP A 390 1.38 -6.11 -10.07
C ASP A 390 0.63 -5.91 -11.39
N PHE A 391 1.35 -5.66 -12.48
CA PHE A 391 0.75 -5.56 -13.81
C PHE A 391 0.05 -6.87 -14.23
N LEU A 392 0.67 -8.02 -14.00
CA LEU A 392 0.12 -9.33 -14.39
C LEU A 392 -1.14 -9.70 -13.59
N VAL A 393 -1.08 -9.57 -12.26
CA VAL A 393 -2.20 -9.97 -11.38
C VAL A 393 -3.37 -9.01 -11.42
N THR A 394 -3.11 -7.74 -11.73
CA THR A 394 -4.14 -6.69 -11.73
C THR A 394 -4.52 -6.29 -13.14
N VAL A 395 -3.64 -5.60 -13.86
CA VAL A 395 -3.97 -4.98 -15.15
C VAL A 395 -4.27 -6.04 -16.20
N TYR A 396 -3.30 -6.91 -16.46
CA TYR A 396 -3.41 -7.95 -17.48
C TYR A 396 -4.57 -8.90 -17.20
N SER A 397 -4.71 -9.32 -15.94
CA SER A 397 -5.81 -10.20 -15.53
C SER A 397 -7.18 -9.54 -15.70
N PHE A 398 -7.30 -8.26 -15.38
CA PHE A 398 -8.53 -7.49 -15.62
C PHE A 398 -8.82 -7.36 -17.13
N MET A 399 -7.80 -7.07 -17.95
CA MET A 399 -7.94 -6.99 -19.41
C MET A 399 -8.40 -8.31 -20.03
N LEU A 400 -7.89 -9.45 -19.55
CA LEU A 400 -8.30 -10.77 -20.02
C LEU A 400 -9.78 -11.04 -19.72
N ILE A 401 -10.20 -10.78 -18.49
CA ILE A 401 -11.60 -10.96 -18.09
C ILE A 401 -12.50 -10.00 -18.86
N ASP A 402 -12.11 -8.72 -18.99
CA ASP A 402 -12.87 -7.70 -19.71
C ASP A 402 -13.00 -8.03 -21.21
N THR A 403 -11.93 -8.53 -21.84
CA THR A 403 -11.95 -9.00 -23.24
C THR A 403 -12.93 -10.16 -23.42
N GLU A 404 -12.87 -11.17 -22.55
CA GLU A 404 -13.80 -12.30 -22.58
C GLU A 404 -15.24 -11.84 -22.33
N PHE A 405 -15.44 -10.90 -21.40
CA PHE A 405 -16.75 -10.37 -21.04
C PHE A 405 -17.40 -9.59 -22.18
N VAL A 406 -16.65 -8.73 -22.87
CA VAL A 406 -17.11 -7.98 -24.04
C VAL A 406 -17.41 -8.89 -25.23
N SER A 407 -16.70 -10.01 -25.37
CA SER A 407 -16.98 -10.98 -26.44
C SER A 407 -18.34 -11.67 -26.28
N LYS A 408 -18.87 -11.75 -25.05
CA LYS A 408 -20.11 -12.45 -24.71
C LYS A 408 -21.27 -11.53 -24.36
N THR A 409 -20.97 -10.30 -23.97
CA THR A 409 -21.96 -9.34 -23.47
C THR A 409 -21.81 -7.99 -24.18
N LYS A 410 -22.80 -7.11 -24.04
CA LYS A 410 -22.74 -5.73 -24.56
C LYS A 410 -22.24 -4.73 -23.51
N SER A 411 -21.56 -5.21 -22.47
CA SER A 411 -21.11 -4.43 -21.32
C SER A 411 -19.62 -4.65 -21.09
N ARG A 412 -19.02 -3.79 -20.27
CA ARG A 412 -17.62 -3.88 -19.83
C ARG A 412 -17.57 -4.08 -18.32
N LEU A 413 -16.44 -4.58 -17.82
CA LEU A 413 -16.19 -4.59 -16.39
C LEU A 413 -16.01 -3.15 -15.88
N PRO A 414 -16.76 -2.72 -14.87
CA PRO A 414 -16.55 -1.41 -14.25
C PRO A 414 -15.22 -1.39 -13.50
N ALA A 415 -14.58 -0.22 -13.35
CA ALA A 415 -13.35 -0.10 -12.56
C ALA A 415 -13.55 -0.61 -11.11
N GLU A 416 -14.74 -0.41 -10.54
CA GLU A 416 -15.20 -0.86 -9.22
C GLU A 416 -15.17 -2.39 -9.06
N ALA A 417 -15.19 -3.16 -10.16
CA ALA A 417 -15.06 -4.61 -10.11
C ALA A 417 -13.71 -5.07 -9.54
N LEU A 418 -12.66 -4.25 -9.65
CA LEU A 418 -11.39 -4.50 -9.01
C LEU A 418 -11.45 -4.02 -7.55
N LEU A 419 -11.83 -4.90 -6.63
CA LEU A 419 -11.97 -4.58 -5.20
C LEU A 419 -10.63 -4.27 -4.53
N SER A 420 -9.59 -5.03 -4.88
CA SER A 420 -8.21 -4.85 -4.42
C SER A 420 -7.24 -5.44 -5.46
N GLY A 421 -6.04 -4.88 -5.58
CA GLY A 421 -5.08 -5.26 -6.63
C GLY A 421 -3.60 -5.04 -6.29
N TYR A 422 -3.24 -5.06 -5.00
CA TYR A 422 -1.87 -4.77 -4.54
C TYR A 422 -1.23 -5.99 -3.86
N GLY A 423 0.09 -5.97 -3.70
CA GLY A 423 0.82 -7.05 -3.00
C GLY A 423 0.83 -8.35 -3.79
N GLY A 424 0.83 -8.28 -5.12
CA GLY A 424 0.90 -9.44 -6.00
C GLY A 424 -0.33 -10.35 -6.00
N HIS A 425 -1.49 -9.84 -5.59
CA HIS A 425 -2.77 -10.49 -5.77
C HIS A 425 -3.88 -9.48 -6.14
N SER A 426 -4.99 -9.98 -6.66
CA SER A 426 -6.16 -9.17 -6.95
C SER A 426 -7.49 -9.88 -6.65
N TYR A 427 -8.50 -9.07 -6.37
CA TYR A 427 -9.89 -9.47 -6.18
C TYR A 427 -10.73 -8.79 -7.26
N ILE A 428 -11.19 -9.57 -8.24
CA ILE A 428 -11.98 -9.07 -9.37
C ILE A 428 -13.38 -9.69 -9.32
N VAL A 429 -14.41 -8.85 -9.26
CA VAL A 429 -15.80 -9.29 -9.31
C VAL A 429 -16.28 -9.38 -10.75
N VAL A 430 -16.90 -10.51 -11.10
CA VAL A 430 -17.42 -10.77 -12.44
C VAL A 430 -18.89 -11.11 -12.38
N ARG A 431 -19.66 -10.62 -13.36
CA ARG A 431 -21.10 -10.89 -13.45
C ARG A 431 -21.35 -12.30 -13.98
N LYS A 432 -22.43 -12.94 -13.50
CA LYS A 432 -22.79 -14.34 -13.84
C LYS A 432 -22.93 -14.60 -15.34
N ASP A 433 -23.30 -13.61 -16.14
CA ASP A 433 -23.52 -13.73 -17.58
C ASP A 433 -22.23 -13.84 -18.42
N ILE A 434 -21.04 -13.85 -17.80
CA ILE A 434 -19.80 -14.25 -18.48
C ILE A 434 -19.76 -15.76 -18.82
N CYS A 435 -20.60 -16.56 -18.16
CA CYS A 435 -20.55 -18.02 -18.19
C CYS A 435 -21.93 -18.70 -18.18
N ASP A 436 -22.23 -19.43 -19.26
CA ASP A 436 -23.34 -20.40 -19.28
C ASP A 436 -22.96 -21.69 -18.55
N GLY A 437 -23.74 -22.15 -17.57
CA GLY A 437 -23.40 -23.37 -16.81
C GLY A 437 -22.33 -23.15 -15.74
N ASP A 438 -21.30 -24.02 -15.72
CA ASP A 438 -20.24 -24.02 -14.70
C ASP A 438 -19.28 -22.83 -14.84
N CYS A 439 -19.52 -21.81 -14.02
CA CYS A 439 -18.71 -20.60 -13.99
C CYS A 439 -17.33 -20.79 -13.39
N TYR A 440 -17.17 -21.68 -12.40
CA TYR A 440 -15.89 -21.91 -11.74
C TYR A 440 -14.87 -22.35 -12.77
N LYS A 441 -15.21 -23.35 -13.59
CA LYS A 441 -14.33 -23.85 -14.64
C LYS A 441 -14.12 -22.83 -15.76
N LYS A 442 -15.21 -22.21 -16.26
CA LYS A 442 -15.14 -21.26 -17.37
C LYS A 442 -14.24 -20.05 -17.07
N ILE A 443 -14.34 -19.49 -15.86
CA ILE A 443 -13.50 -18.36 -15.44
C ILE A 443 -12.03 -18.81 -15.33
N LYS A 444 -11.75 -19.98 -14.71
CA LYS A 444 -10.38 -20.51 -14.64
C LYS A 444 -9.76 -20.79 -16.02
N ASP A 445 -10.57 -21.22 -17.00
CA ASP A 445 -10.10 -21.54 -18.36
C ASP A 445 -9.65 -20.30 -19.16
N ILE A 446 -10.09 -19.09 -18.77
CA ILE A 446 -9.58 -17.81 -19.34
C ILE A 446 -8.06 -17.73 -19.16
N PHE A 447 -7.56 -18.18 -18.01
CA PHE A 447 -6.15 -18.06 -17.63
C PHE A 447 -5.25 -19.22 -18.07
N LYS A 448 -5.80 -20.25 -18.73
CA LYS A 448 -5.03 -21.41 -19.19
C LYS A 448 -4.38 -21.17 -20.55
N GLY A 449 -3.14 -21.66 -20.72
CA GLY A 449 -2.44 -21.65 -22.01
C GLY A 449 -2.02 -20.25 -22.48
N ILE A 450 -1.78 -19.33 -21.54
CA ILE A 450 -1.27 -18.00 -21.85
C ILE A 450 0.22 -18.12 -22.19
N LYS A 451 0.58 -17.76 -23.43
CA LYS A 451 1.95 -17.85 -23.93
C LYS A 451 2.91 -16.98 -23.12
N LEU A 452 2.48 -15.75 -22.82
CA LEU A 452 3.25 -14.80 -22.02
C LEU A 452 3.71 -15.38 -20.66
N LEU A 453 2.79 -16.00 -19.92
CA LEU A 453 3.11 -16.59 -18.62
C LEU A 453 4.11 -17.74 -18.76
N SER A 454 4.00 -18.51 -19.86
CA SER A 454 4.91 -19.60 -20.18
C SER A 454 6.32 -19.09 -20.50
N ASP A 455 6.44 -17.98 -21.24
CA ASP A 455 7.73 -17.35 -21.60
C ASP A 455 8.44 -16.78 -20.36
N LEU A 456 7.67 -16.30 -19.39
CA LEU A 456 8.17 -15.78 -18.11
C LEU A 456 8.45 -16.86 -17.05
N ASP A 457 8.07 -18.12 -17.31
CA ASP A 457 8.09 -19.21 -16.32
C ASP A 457 7.29 -18.84 -15.06
N LEU A 458 6.09 -18.30 -15.29
CA LEU A 458 5.12 -17.88 -14.28
C LEU A 458 3.81 -18.62 -14.46
N ARG A 459 3.08 -18.79 -13.35
CA ARG A 459 1.71 -19.29 -13.36
C ARG A 459 0.86 -18.38 -12.47
N LEU A 460 -0.28 -17.95 -12.99
CA LEU A 460 -1.30 -17.31 -12.18
C LEU A 460 -2.13 -18.39 -11.51
N GLN A 461 -2.25 -18.32 -10.20
CA GLN A 461 -3.22 -19.12 -9.47
C GLN A 461 -4.55 -18.35 -9.45
N VAL A 462 -5.61 -19.02 -9.88
CA VAL A 462 -6.95 -18.42 -9.98
C VAL A 462 -7.91 -19.24 -9.14
N SER A 463 -8.51 -18.61 -8.14
CA SER A 463 -9.58 -19.18 -7.31
C SER A 463 -10.86 -18.42 -7.57
N VAL A 464 -11.99 -19.13 -7.60
CA VAL A 464 -13.30 -18.53 -7.90
C VAL A 464 -14.25 -18.86 -6.78
N ALA A 465 -15.01 -17.90 -6.29
CA ALA A 465 -16.03 -18.09 -5.27
C ALA A 465 -17.30 -17.31 -5.60
N GLU A 466 -18.45 -17.76 -5.11
CA GLU A 466 -19.69 -16.99 -5.23
C GLU A 466 -19.60 -15.74 -4.35
N PHE A 467 -20.04 -14.60 -4.87
CA PHE A 467 -19.89 -13.31 -4.18
C PHE A 467 -21.25 -12.71 -3.80
N ALA A 468 -22.13 -12.57 -4.79
CA ALA A 468 -23.41 -11.89 -4.63
C ALA A 468 -24.55 -12.69 -5.25
N TYR A 469 -25.72 -12.57 -4.61
CA TYR A 469 -27.02 -13.07 -5.02
C TYR A 469 -27.98 -11.89 -5.18
N ASP A 470 -29.16 -12.17 -5.72
CA ASP A 470 -30.24 -11.19 -5.91
C ASP A 470 -30.72 -10.50 -4.63
N ASN A 471 -30.61 -11.17 -3.48
CA ASN A 471 -31.10 -10.68 -2.19
C ASN A 471 -30.03 -10.64 -1.08
N TYR A 472 -28.80 -11.05 -1.37
CA TYR A 472 -27.78 -11.30 -0.35
C TYR A 472 -26.36 -11.20 -0.91
N ILE A 473 -25.41 -10.76 -0.09
CA ILE A 473 -23.98 -10.73 -0.40
C ILE A 473 -23.27 -11.57 0.65
N LYS A 474 -22.42 -12.50 0.21
CA LYS A 474 -21.68 -13.35 1.14
C LYS A 474 -20.73 -12.53 1.99
N ASN A 475 -20.58 -12.95 3.25
CA ASN A 475 -19.62 -12.34 4.15
C ASN A 475 -18.19 -12.63 3.67
N TYR A 476 -17.25 -11.75 4.04
CA TYR A 476 -15.85 -11.86 3.63
C TYR A 476 -15.25 -13.24 3.98
N ASN A 477 -15.45 -13.71 5.22
CA ASN A 477 -14.87 -14.98 5.68
C ASN A 477 -15.45 -16.21 4.97
N GLU A 478 -16.72 -16.16 4.54
CA GLU A 478 -17.34 -17.27 3.79
C GLU A 478 -16.71 -17.41 2.41
N VAL A 479 -16.54 -16.27 1.71
CA VAL A 479 -15.89 -16.24 0.40
C VAL A 479 -14.41 -16.59 0.53
N TRP A 480 -13.73 -16.10 1.57
CA TRP A 480 -12.33 -16.42 1.83
C TRP A 480 -12.12 -17.90 2.13
N ASP A 481 -13.01 -18.54 2.89
CA ASP A 481 -12.96 -19.97 3.16
C ASP A 481 -13.13 -20.80 1.87
N GLU A 482 -14.04 -20.40 0.97
CA GLU A 482 -14.19 -21.02 -0.37
C GLU A 482 -12.92 -20.86 -1.24
N ILE A 483 -12.31 -19.68 -1.23
CA ILE A 483 -11.06 -19.41 -1.95
C ILE A 483 -9.93 -20.27 -1.38
N ARG A 484 -9.80 -20.31 -0.06
CA ARG A 484 -8.74 -21.03 0.65
C ARG A 484 -8.81 -22.55 0.42
N GLN A 485 -10.00 -23.12 0.30
CA GLN A 485 -10.16 -24.56 -0.03
C GLN A 485 -9.52 -24.91 -1.39
N GLN A 486 -9.46 -23.96 -2.31
CA GLN A 486 -8.85 -24.13 -3.64
C GLN A 486 -7.32 -23.95 -3.62
N PHE A 487 -6.71 -23.54 -2.49
CA PHE A 487 -5.26 -23.35 -2.40
C PHE A 487 -4.48 -24.66 -2.50
N SER A 488 -5.12 -25.81 -2.31
CA SER A 488 -4.52 -27.11 -2.61
C SER A 488 -4.07 -27.20 -4.09
N GLU A 489 -4.76 -26.49 -5.00
CA GLU A 489 -4.40 -26.41 -6.41
C GLU A 489 -3.04 -25.73 -6.65
N ARG A 490 -2.52 -24.94 -5.69
CA ARG A 490 -1.17 -24.34 -5.73
C ARG A 490 -0.07 -25.40 -5.75
N TYR A 491 -0.32 -26.53 -5.10
CA TYR A 491 0.65 -27.62 -4.95
C TYR A 491 0.47 -28.71 -6.00
N LEU A 492 -0.55 -28.59 -6.87
CA LEU A 492 -0.70 -29.47 -8.02
C LEU A 492 0.41 -29.16 -9.02
N VAL A 493 1.47 -29.96 -8.93
CA VAL A 493 2.61 -29.96 -9.84
C VAL A 493 2.09 -30.33 -11.23
N ASP A 494 2.20 -29.39 -12.17
CA ASP A 494 2.14 -29.75 -13.59
C ASP A 494 3.48 -30.43 -13.88
N PHE A 495 3.46 -31.75 -14.11
CA PHE A 495 4.66 -32.59 -14.21
C PHE A 495 5.55 -32.31 -15.44
N GLU A 496 5.37 -31.18 -16.13
CA GLU A 496 6.31 -30.69 -17.13
C GLU A 496 7.50 -29.99 -16.46
N GLU A 497 8.24 -30.71 -15.61
CA GLU A 497 9.56 -30.25 -15.20
C GLU A 497 10.43 -30.22 -16.46
N LYS A 498 10.59 -29.04 -17.06
CA LYS A 498 11.52 -28.84 -18.17
C LYS A 498 12.93 -29.03 -17.61
N ILE A 499 13.49 -30.23 -17.83
CA ILE A 499 14.93 -30.45 -17.67
C ILE A 499 15.60 -29.53 -18.69
N TYR A 500 16.06 -28.37 -18.21
CA TYR A 500 16.54 -27.32 -19.09
C TYR A 500 17.80 -27.72 -19.85
N SER A 501 18.66 -28.60 -19.30
CA SER A 501 19.71 -29.33 -20.03
C SER A 501 20.59 -30.18 -19.11
N VAL A 502 21.22 -31.21 -19.67
CA VAL A 502 22.20 -32.13 -19.05
C VAL A 502 23.66 -31.61 -19.08
N GLY A 503 23.87 -30.29 -19.14
CA GLY A 503 25.21 -29.67 -18.97
C GLY A 503 26.01 -29.34 -20.24
N LEU A 504 25.39 -29.38 -21.44
CA LEU A 504 26.05 -29.00 -22.72
C LEU A 504 25.69 -27.58 -23.21
N HIS A 505 25.07 -26.77 -22.37
CA HIS A 505 24.56 -25.45 -22.75
C HIS A 505 25.39 -24.34 -22.12
N ARG A 506 25.45 -23.18 -22.80
CA ARG A 506 25.86 -21.94 -22.15
C ARG A 506 24.77 -21.49 -21.18
N VAL A 507 25.15 -21.19 -19.94
CA VAL A 507 24.23 -20.63 -18.95
C VAL A 507 23.97 -19.14 -19.24
N CYS A 508 22.78 -18.67 -18.89
CA CYS A 508 22.37 -17.28 -19.02
C CYS A 508 23.26 -16.36 -18.18
N ASP A 509 23.87 -15.36 -18.80
CA ASP A 509 24.79 -14.41 -18.16
C ASP A 509 24.09 -13.56 -17.08
N ASN A 510 22.76 -13.41 -17.14
CA ASN A 510 21.97 -12.64 -16.16
C ASN A 510 21.52 -13.50 -14.96
N CYS A 511 20.81 -14.61 -15.17
CA CYS A 511 20.29 -15.40 -14.03
C CYS A 511 21.24 -16.51 -13.54
N GLY A 512 22.27 -16.89 -14.32
CA GLY A 512 23.21 -17.95 -13.97
C GLY A 512 22.63 -19.37 -13.88
N ILE A 513 21.33 -19.54 -14.12
CA ILE A 513 20.61 -20.81 -13.87
C ILE A 513 20.12 -21.47 -15.17
N ARG A 514 19.52 -20.70 -16.08
CA ARG A 514 18.85 -21.24 -17.28
C ARG A 514 19.77 -21.24 -18.52
N PRO A 515 19.52 -22.11 -19.51
CA PRO A 515 20.20 -22.06 -20.80
C PRO A 515 20.00 -20.73 -21.51
N ALA A 516 21.08 -20.18 -22.03
CA ALA A 516 21.04 -19.05 -22.93
C ALA A 516 20.53 -19.50 -24.32
N VAL A 517 19.56 -18.78 -24.85
CA VAL A 517 18.97 -19.04 -26.18
C VAL A 517 18.92 -17.79 -27.06
N ASN A 518 19.23 -16.61 -26.51
CA ASN A 518 19.30 -15.34 -27.21
C ASN A 518 20.61 -14.62 -26.88
N GLU A 519 21.07 -13.73 -27.77
CA GLU A 519 22.22 -12.85 -27.56
C GLU A 519 21.76 -11.39 -27.69
N LYS A 520 22.18 -10.53 -26.75
CA LYS A 520 21.86 -9.10 -26.76
C LYS A 520 22.99 -8.30 -26.11
N LEU A 521 23.54 -7.33 -26.84
CA LEU A 521 24.64 -6.47 -26.37
C LEU A 521 25.85 -7.27 -25.85
N GLY A 522 26.14 -8.43 -26.46
CA GLY A 522 27.21 -9.33 -26.04
C GLY A 522 26.90 -10.22 -24.82
N GLU A 523 25.72 -10.07 -24.20
CA GLU A 523 25.23 -10.99 -23.15
C GLU A 523 24.38 -12.11 -23.77
N TYR A 524 24.57 -13.33 -23.28
CA TYR A 524 23.85 -14.54 -23.69
C TYR A 524 22.76 -14.81 -22.65
N LEU A 525 21.50 -14.66 -23.04
CA LEU A 525 20.35 -14.62 -22.15
C LEU A 525 19.39 -15.78 -22.42
N CYS A 526 18.74 -16.28 -21.37
CA CYS A 526 17.56 -17.14 -21.51
C CYS A 526 16.34 -16.30 -21.93
N SER A 527 15.30 -16.91 -22.51
CA SER A 527 14.10 -16.20 -23.00
C SER A 527 13.51 -15.24 -21.97
N ARG A 528 13.33 -15.71 -20.73
CA ARG A 528 12.83 -14.89 -19.61
C ARG A 528 13.71 -13.66 -19.34
N CYS A 529 15.03 -13.84 -19.26
CA CYS A 529 15.94 -12.73 -18.99
C CYS A 529 16.05 -11.79 -20.19
N TYR A 530 15.93 -12.31 -21.41
CA TYR A 530 15.91 -11.51 -22.62
C TYR A 530 14.70 -10.57 -22.66
N GLU A 531 13.50 -11.09 -22.40
CA GLU A 531 12.26 -10.30 -22.39
C GLU A 531 12.28 -9.22 -21.30
N ILE A 532 12.67 -9.57 -20.06
CA ILE A 532 12.83 -8.61 -18.96
C ILE A 532 13.89 -7.56 -19.29
N ARG A 533 15.00 -7.95 -19.91
CA ARG A 533 16.06 -7.02 -20.29
C ARG A 533 15.61 -6.04 -21.37
N GLU A 534 14.79 -6.48 -22.32
CA GLU A 534 14.22 -5.60 -23.35
C GLU A 534 13.25 -4.58 -22.76
N LEU A 535 12.33 -5.02 -21.90
CA LEU A 535 11.29 -4.12 -21.39
C LEU A 535 11.80 -3.19 -20.27
N SER A 536 12.81 -3.61 -19.52
CA SER A 536 13.41 -2.81 -18.43
C SER A 536 14.32 -1.69 -18.91
N SER A 537 14.67 -1.63 -20.20
CA SER A 537 15.47 -0.51 -20.73
C SER A 537 14.72 0.83 -20.73
N THR A 538 13.40 0.80 -20.61
CA THR A 538 12.55 2.00 -20.59
C THR A 538 11.58 2.07 -19.40
N ARG A 539 11.36 0.95 -18.71
CA ARG A 539 10.41 0.81 -17.58
C ARG A 539 11.12 0.46 -16.28
N GLY A 540 10.36 0.38 -15.19
CA GLY A 540 10.90 0.09 -13.85
C GLY A 540 11.77 1.24 -13.34
N PHE A 541 13.05 0.99 -13.12
CA PHE A 541 13.99 2.01 -12.64
C PHE A 541 14.10 3.19 -13.61
N ILE A 542 14.15 2.93 -14.93
CA ILE A 542 14.34 3.98 -15.95
C ILE A 542 13.16 4.94 -16.01
N SER A 543 11.93 4.41 -16.01
CA SER A 543 10.74 5.26 -15.99
C SER A 543 10.64 6.10 -14.72
N LYS A 544 11.14 5.61 -13.57
CA LYS A 544 11.19 6.38 -12.31
C LYS A 544 12.19 7.51 -12.40
N VAL A 545 13.40 7.28 -12.93
CA VAL A 545 14.40 8.33 -13.10
C VAL A 545 13.94 9.40 -14.11
N ASN A 546 13.25 8.98 -15.17
CA ASN A 546 12.80 9.86 -16.25
C ASN A 546 11.49 10.60 -15.95
N SER A 547 10.80 10.27 -14.85
CA SER A 547 9.56 10.93 -14.47
C SER A 547 9.86 12.24 -13.75
N THR A 548 9.04 13.27 -14.00
CA THR A 548 9.01 14.48 -13.19
C THR A 548 7.97 14.29 -12.09
N TYR A 549 8.40 14.44 -10.84
CA TYR A 549 7.54 14.30 -9.67
C TYR A 549 7.13 15.67 -9.13
N LEU A 550 5.86 15.79 -8.75
CA LEU A 550 5.33 16.99 -8.10
C LEU A 550 5.35 16.80 -6.57
N LEU A 551 6.27 17.51 -5.91
CA LEU A 551 6.32 17.67 -4.46
C LEU A 551 5.90 19.12 -4.10
N SER A 552 6.58 19.78 -3.15
CA SER A 552 6.53 21.24 -3.00
C SER A 552 7.08 21.98 -4.24
N VAL A 553 7.91 21.28 -5.01
CA VAL A 553 8.54 21.72 -6.25
C VAL A 553 8.61 20.54 -7.21
N GLU A 554 8.83 20.81 -8.50
CA GLU A 554 9.05 19.77 -9.50
C GLU A 554 10.45 19.17 -9.37
N VAL A 555 10.54 17.84 -9.40
CA VAL A 555 11.80 17.09 -9.26
C VAL A 555 11.94 16.12 -10.42
N THR A 556 13.01 16.24 -11.19
CA THR A 556 13.32 15.32 -12.31
C THR A 556 14.66 14.64 -12.06
N PRO A 557 14.68 13.38 -11.56
CA PRO A 557 15.92 12.70 -11.19
C PRO A 557 16.91 12.50 -12.35
N GLU A 558 16.43 12.41 -13.59
CA GLU A 558 17.26 12.22 -14.79
C GLU A 558 18.36 13.30 -14.94
N GLU A 559 18.05 14.55 -14.59
CA GLU A 559 19.01 15.67 -14.71
C GLU A 559 20.26 15.40 -13.85
N ILE A 560 20.04 14.93 -12.61
CA ILE A 560 21.12 14.60 -11.66
C ILE A 560 21.85 13.33 -12.09
N ALA A 561 21.12 12.35 -12.62
CA ALA A 561 21.71 11.10 -13.08
C ALA A 561 22.68 11.35 -14.26
N LYS A 562 22.27 12.17 -15.23
CA LYS A 562 23.09 12.52 -16.40
C LYS A 562 24.28 13.41 -16.06
N GLU A 563 24.16 14.28 -15.06
CA GLU A 563 25.29 15.09 -14.61
C GLU A 563 26.47 14.24 -14.12
N VAL A 564 26.19 13.14 -13.42
CA VAL A 564 27.23 12.27 -12.83
C VAL A 564 27.68 11.16 -13.77
N PHE A 565 26.75 10.54 -14.51
CA PHE A 565 27.01 9.31 -15.28
C PHE A 565 26.84 9.47 -16.80
N GLY A 566 26.45 10.65 -17.29
CA GLY A 566 26.08 10.86 -18.69
C GLY A 566 24.85 10.05 -19.11
N ASP A 567 24.68 9.82 -20.40
CA ASP A 567 23.53 9.07 -20.95
C ASP A 567 23.53 7.57 -20.57
N ASN A 568 24.62 7.06 -20.02
CA ASN A 568 24.75 5.67 -19.58
C ASN A 568 24.34 5.43 -18.12
N TYR A 569 23.69 6.40 -17.46
CA TYR A 569 23.26 6.30 -16.05
C TYR A 569 22.44 5.04 -15.73
N ALA A 570 21.77 4.46 -16.73
CA ALA A 570 21.00 3.22 -16.62
C ALA A 570 21.84 2.02 -16.11
N GLU A 571 23.13 1.96 -16.43
CA GLU A 571 24.03 0.89 -15.96
C GLU A 571 24.58 1.16 -14.55
N TYR A 572 24.49 2.41 -14.06
CA TYR A 572 24.97 2.86 -12.75
C TYR A 572 23.84 3.05 -11.73
N ALA A 573 22.79 2.24 -11.83
CA ALA A 573 21.57 2.41 -11.03
C ALA A 573 21.84 2.32 -9.51
N MET A 574 22.74 1.43 -9.08
CA MET A 574 23.10 1.25 -7.67
C MET A 574 23.95 2.41 -7.14
N GLU A 575 24.92 2.86 -7.93
CA GLU A 575 25.82 3.99 -7.65
C GLU A 575 25.04 5.30 -7.56
N PHE A 576 24.09 5.50 -8.49
CA PHE A 576 23.19 6.64 -8.47
C PHE A 576 22.41 6.69 -7.15
N ILE A 577 21.76 5.59 -6.76
CA ILE A 577 20.99 5.52 -5.50
C ILE A 577 21.90 5.65 -4.28
N ALA A 578 23.12 5.10 -4.31
CA ALA A 578 24.06 5.16 -3.19
C ALA A 578 24.48 6.59 -2.81
N GLY A 579 24.25 7.57 -3.68
CA GLY A 579 24.64 8.95 -3.40
C GLY A 579 25.91 9.40 -4.13
N TYR A 580 26.30 8.73 -5.22
CA TYR A 580 27.56 9.07 -5.89
C TYR A 580 27.49 10.49 -6.45
N LYS A 581 28.53 11.28 -6.17
CA LYS A 581 28.74 12.61 -6.78
C LYS A 581 29.76 12.58 -7.92
N LYS A 582 30.55 11.51 -8.00
CA LYS A 582 31.57 11.23 -9.01
C LYS A 582 31.79 9.72 -9.09
N LEU A 583 32.48 9.24 -10.13
CA LEU A 583 32.65 7.81 -10.37
C LEU A 583 33.55 7.11 -9.34
N GLU A 584 34.49 7.83 -8.71
CA GLU A 584 35.44 7.27 -7.73
C GLU A 584 34.90 7.27 -6.29
N ASP A 585 33.61 7.54 -6.11
CA ASP A 585 32.98 7.61 -4.80
C ASP A 585 32.87 6.23 -4.15
N THR A 586 32.71 6.19 -2.82
CA THR A 586 32.70 4.94 -2.04
C THR A 586 31.46 4.81 -1.15
N ARG A 587 30.44 5.62 -1.43
CA ARG A 587 29.19 5.66 -0.65
C ARG A 587 28.41 4.35 -0.76
N TYR A 588 27.69 4.04 0.30
CA TYR A 588 26.92 2.79 0.38
C TYR A 588 25.46 3.05 0.06
N VAL A 589 24.81 2.03 -0.48
CA VAL A 589 23.35 1.97 -0.61
C VAL A 589 22.76 1.18 0.55
N SER A 590 21.66 1.68 1.10
CA SER A 590 20.88 0.97 2.11
C SER A 590 19.62 0.41 1.47
N ILE A 591 19.36 -0.87 1.73
CA ILE A 591 18.08 -1.52 1.45
C ILE A 591 17.26 -1.46 2.73
N ILE A 592 16.11 -0.79 2.67
CA ILE A 592 15.10 -0.77 3.71
C ILE A 592 14.00 -1.73 3.27
N LYS A 593 13.82 -2.83 4.00
CA LYS A 593 12.68 -3.72 3.84
C LYS A 593 11.78 -3.62 5.07
N ALA A 594 10.48 -3.52 4.86
CA ALA A 594 9.52 -3.51 5.95
C ALA A 594 8.27 -4.32 5.59
N ASP A 595 7.63 -4.86 6.62
CA ASP A 595 6.39 -5.61 6.50
C ASP A 595 5.46 -5.27 7.66
N GLY A 596 4.16 -5.22 7.38
CA GLY A 596 3.12 -4.93 8.37
C GLY A 596 3.04 -6.05 9.41
N ASN A 597 3.17 -5.70 10.68
CA ASN A 597 3.07 -6.68 11.76
C ASN A 597 1.68 -7.32 11.77
N ARG A 598 1.65 -8.64 11.58
CA ARG A 598 0.43 -9.46 11.69
C ARG A 598 -0.67 -9.04 10.71
N GLY A 599 -0.30 -8.54 9.52
CA GLY A 599 -1.25 -8.11 8.48
C GLY A 599 -2.30 -9.17 8.16
N SER A 600 -1.88 -10.44 8.02
CA SER A 600 -2.81 -11.56 7.77
C SER A 600 -3.88 -11.73 8.84
N ILE A 601 -3.57 -11.49 10.12
CA ILE A 601 -4.53 -11.55 11.22
C ILE A 601 -5.51 -10.38 11.12
N ILE A 602 -5.02 -9.17 10.87
CA ILE A 602 -5.85 -7.96 10.75
C ILE A 602 -6.85 -8.09 9.60
N PHE A 603 -6.40 -8.52 8.43
CA PHE A 603 -7.27 -8.70 7.26
C PHE A 603 -8.25 -9.87 7.41
N SER A 604 -7.82 -11.00 8.00
CA SER A 604 -8.70 -12.14 8.28
C SER A 604 -9.74 -11.83 9.36
N ALA A 605 -9.47 -10.87 10.24
CA ALA A 605 -10.40 -10.36 11.24
C ALA A 605 -11.30 -9.25 10.65
N SER A 606 -11.84 -9.47 9.46
CA SER A 606 -12.80 -8.56 8.83
C SER A 606 -14.20 -9.14 8.86
N ALA A 607 -15.17 -8.31 9.25
CA ALA A 607 -16.56 -8.75 9.37
C ALA A 607 -17.25 -8.80 8.00
N THR A 608 -16.97 -7.83 7.15
CA THR A 608 -17.62 -7.63 5.84
C THR A 608 -16.59 -7.31 4.76
N PHE A 609 -16.99 -7.33 3.48
CA PHE A 609 -16.10 -6.92 2.39
C PHE A 609 -15.73 -5.43 2.46
N SER A 610 -16.66 -4.55 2.86
CA SER A 610 -16.35 -3.14 3.03
C SER A 610 -15.36 -2.90 4.18
N ASP A 611 -15.41 -3.67 5.27
CA ASP A 611 -14.40 -3.64 6.35
C ASP A 611 -13.01 -4.06 5.81
N TYR A 612 -12.94 -5.11 5.00
CA TYR A 612 -11.70 -5.52 4.33
C TYR A 612 -11.14 -4.43 3.40
N VAL A 613 -11.98 -3.88 2.51
CA VAL A 613 -11.60 -2.82 1.56
C VAL A 613 -11.13 -1.58 2.30
N ASP A 614 -11.84 -1.17 3.36
CA ASP A 614 -11.45 -0.04 4.22
C ASP A 614 -10.06 -0.23 4.82
N LYS A 615 -9.80 -1.37 5.47
CA LYS A 615 -8.49 -1.68 6.06
C LYS A 615 -7.39 -1.68 5.00
N SER A 616 -7.65 -2.30 3.85
CA SER A 616 -6.68 -2.43 2.76
C SER A 616 -6.32 -1.07 2.16
N PHE A 617 -7.33 -0.27 1.82
CA PHE A 617 -7.13 1.03 1.19
C PHE A 617 -6.59 2.06 2.17
N ARG A 618 -6.98 2.00 3.44
CA ARG A 618 -6.40 2.85 4.50
C ARG A 618 -4.93 2.54 4.71
N LEU A 619 -4.54 1.26 4.75
CA LEU A 619 -3.14 0.86 4.87
C LEU A 619 -2.32 1.39 3.70
N ASP A 620 -2.72 1.06 2.47
CA ASP A 620 -1.99 1.44 1.26
C ASP A 620 -1.87 2.97 1.11
N TYR A 621 -2.98 3.68 1.31
CA TYR A 621 -3.01 5.14 1.30
C TYR A 621 -2.11 5.76 2.37
N GLY A 622 -2.24 5.31 3.62
CA GLY A 622 -1.53 5.88 4.74
C GLY A 622 -0.02 5.66 4.64
N VAL A 623 0.42 4.52 4.10
CA VAL A 623 1.83 4.24 3.80
C VAL A 623 2.34 5.18 2.70
N LYS A 624 1.64 5.27 1.56
CA LYS A 624 2.04 6.16 0.46
C LYS A 624 2.06 7.63 0.89
N ARG A 625 1.06 8.06 1.66
CA ARG A 625 0.99 9.40 2.23
C ARG A 625 2.14 9.67 3.21
N ALA A 626 2.43 8.74 4.11
CA ALA A 626 3.55 8.88 5.04
C ALA A 626 4.89 9.03 4.31
N PHE A 627 5.12 8.22 3.28
CA PHE A 627 6.30 8.31 2.43
C PHE A 627 6.39 9.67 1.71
N TYR A 628 5.28 10.10 1.08
CA TYR A 628 5.20 11.38 0.38
C TYR A 628 5.49 12.57 1.31
N GLU A 629 4.91 12.58 2.51
CA GLU A 629 5.15 13.63 3.49
C GLU A 629 6.59 13.62 4.04
N THR A 630 7.20 12.44 4.23
CA THR A 630 8.61 12.34 4.61
C THR A 630 9.54 12.79 3.49
N LEU A 631 9.20 12.53 2.22
CA LEU A 631 9.91 13.07 1.06
C LEU A 631 9.83 14.60 0.98
N ILE A 632 8.65 15.19 1.24
CA ILE A 632 8.52 16.66 1.29
C ILE A 632 9.41 17.26 2.38
N GLU A 633 9.47 16.65 3.57
CA GLU A 633 10.38 17.11 4.62
C GLU A 633 11.84 17.08 4.18
N LEU A 634 12.27 16.01 3.50
CA LEU A 634 13.62 15.90 2.96
C LEU A 634 13.89 16.95 1.87
N ALA A 635 12.96 17.13 0.94
CA ALA A 635 13.07 18.10 -0.14
C ALA A 635 13.17 19.54 0.39
N ASN A 636 12.32 19.89 1.36
CA ASN A 636 12.37 21.21 1.99
C ASN A 636 13.72 21.45 2.70
N ALA A 637 14.26 20.44 3.39
CA ALA A 637 15.58 20.53 4.02
C ALA A 637 16.72 20.72 3.00
N GLU A 638 16.63 20.08 1.83
CA GLU A 638 17.58 20.30 0.72
C GLU A 638 17.45 21.70 0.11
N MET A 639 16.23 22.21 -0.04
CA MET A 639 15.97 23.56 -0.57
C MET A 639 16.51 24.67 0.34
N GLU A 640 16.35 24.53 1.66
CA GLU A 640 16.87 25.50 2.64
C GLU A 640 18.39 25.68 2.53
N LEU A 641 19.12 24.61 2.20
CA LEU A 641 20.58 24.62 2.08
C LEU A 641 21.09 24.99 0.68
N SER A 642 20.44 24.51 -0.39
CA SER A 642 20.92 24.70 -1.76
C SER A 642 20.34 25.93 -2.48
N LYS A 643 19.18 26.45 -2.02
CA LYS A 643 18.41 27.54 -2.67
C LYS A 643 18.06 27.30 -4.16
N SER A 644 18.19 26.08 -4.67
CA SER A 644 17.82 25.72 -6.06
C SER A 644 17.15 24.34 -6.12
N ALA A 645 16.19 24.15 -7.02
CA ALA A 645 15.54 22.85 -7.25
C ALA A 645 16.52 21.78 -7.78
N LYS A 646 17.61 22.20 -8.43
CA LYS A 646 18.74 21.33 -8.83
C LYS A 646 19.52 20.74 -7.64
N GLY A 647 19.28 21.24 -6.43
CA GLY A 647 19.90 20.78 -5.19
C GLY A 647 19.24 19.58 -4.51
N LEU A 648 18.16 19.02 -5.08
CA LEU A 648 17.38 17.93 -4.49
C LEU A 648 18.00 16.54 -4.73
N LEU A 649 19.27 16.40 -4.33
CA LEU A 649 20.15 15.28 -4.62
C LEU A 649 19.72 13.98 -3.91
N LEU A 650 19.37 14.04 -2.63
CA LEU A 650 18.92 12.88 -1.87
C LEU A 650 17.48 12.53 -2.21
N THR A 651 16.60 13.53 -2.34
CA THR A 651 15.20 13.34 -2.70
C THR A 651 15.06 12.58 -4.03
N SER A 652 15.82 12.99 -5.05
CA SER A 652 15.79 12.35 -6.38
C SER A 652 16.23 10.89 -6.34
N ARG A 653 17.19 10.55 -5.48
CA ARG A 653 17.68 9.18 -5.30
C ARG A 653 16.69 8.30 -4.56
N VAL A 654 16.03 8.83 -3.53
CA VAL A 654 14.98 8.11 -2.80
C VAL A 654 13.79 7.83 -3.72
N LEU A 655 13.34 8.81 -4.53
CA LEU A 655 12.27 8.64 -5.52
C LEU A 655 12.59 7.53 -6.53
N SER A 656 13.83 7.48 -7.00
CA SER A 656 14.28 6.50 -8.00
C SER A 656 14.53 5.10 -7.42
N GLY A 657 14.84 5.03 -6.13
CA GLY A 657 15.18 3.79 -5.42
C GLY A 657 13.98 3.03 -4.84
N VAL A 658 12.74 3.51 -5.03
CA VAL A 658 11.55 2.74 -4.66
C VAL A 658 11.49 1.47 -5.52
N LEU A 659 11.54 0.28 -4.92
CA LEU A 659 11.26 -0.98 -5.62
C LEU A 659 9.76 -1.28 -5.59
N TYR A 660 9.20 -1.34 -4.38
CA TYR A 660 7.78 -1.56 -4.10
C TYR A 660 7.36 -0.74 -2.88
N LEU A 661 6.22 -0.06 -2.99
CA LEU A 661 5.61 0.73 -1.90
C LEU A 661 4.08 0.63 -2.01
N GLY A 662 3.48 -0.24 -1.20
CA GLY A 662 2.04 -0.35 -1.10
C GLY A 662 1.59 -1.54 -0.24
N GLY A 663 0.43 -1.42 0.39
CA GLY A 663 -0.06 -2.42 1.35
C GLY A 663 0.87 -2.57 2.57
N ASP A 664 1.15 -3.81 2.97
CA ASP A 664 1.97 -4.15 4.13
C ASP A 664 3.46 -4.36 3.82
N ASP A 665 3.84 -4.81 2.62
CA ASP A 665 5.24 -5.02 2.21
C ASP A 665 5.84 -3.75 1.56
N ILE A 666 7.07 -3.40 1.93
CA ILE A 666 7.76 -2.19 1.46
C ILE A 666 9.22 -2.52 1.22
N THR A 667 9.74 -2.15 0.04
CA THR A 667 11.18 -2.20 -0.24
C THR A 667 11.66 -0.92 -0.92
N LEU A 668 12.63 -0.27 -0.26
CA LEU A 668 13.29 0.95 -0.73
C LEU A 668 14.80 0.74 -0.80
N LEU A 669 15.44 1.27 -1.84
CA LEU A 669 16.87 1.53 -1.87
C LEU A 669 17.09 3.02 -1.70
N VAL A 670 17.95 3.39 -0.77
CA VAL A 670 18.21 4.80 -0.46
C VAL A 670 19.70 5.01 -0.19
N PRO A 671 20.20 6.25 -0.34
CA PRO A 671 21.54 6.59 0.15
C PRO A 671 21.68 6.22 1.62
N SER A 672 22.77 5.55 2.01
CA SER A 672 22.93 5.10 3.41
C SER A 672 22.81 6.25 4.42
N ILE A 673 23.30 7.43 4.04
CA ILE A 673 23.30 8.63 4.90
C ILE A 673 21.90 9.04 5.40
N VAL A 674 20.84 8.77 4.63
CA VAL A 674 19.47 9.18 4.95
C VAL A 674 18.59 8.02 5.40
N ALA A 675 19.07 6.78 5.29
CA ALA A 675 18.25 5.57 5.44
C ALA A 675 17.52 5.46 6.78
N ILE A 676 18.26 5.61 7.88
CA ILE A 676 17.70 5.46 9.24
C ILE A 676 16.74 6.61 9.59
N PRO A 677 17.10 7.91 9.46
CA PRO A 677 16.17 9.00 9.81
C PRO A 677 14.94 9.00 8.91
N PHE A 678 15.10 8.64 7.63
CA PHE A 678 13.97 8.47 6.72
C PHE A 678 13.03 7.36 7.20
N ALA A 679 13.56 6.16 7.49
CA ALA A 679 12.76 5.05 7.99
C ALA A 679 12.03 5.40 9.30
N VAL A 680 12.71 6.04 10.26
CA VAL A 680 12.09 6.42 11.53
C VAL A 680 10.90 7.37 11.30
N LYS A 681 11.10 8.48 10.59
CA LYS A 681 10.04 9.46 10.31
C LYS A 681 8.90 8.84 9.49
N PHE A 682 9.24 8.06 8.47
CA PHE A 682 8.27 7.41 7.60
C PHE A 682 7.37 6.44 8.37
N PHE A 683 7.94 5.50 9.14
CA PHE A 683 7.14 4.49 9.83
C PHE A 683 6.44 5.02 11.08
N GLU A 684 6.93 6.09 11.72
CA GLU A 684 6.15 6.80 12.74
C GLU A 684 4.86 7.38 12.13
N LYS A 685 4.95 8.08 11.00
CA LYS A 685 3.78 8.62 10.28
C LYS A 685 2.86 7.52 9.76
N ALA A 686 3.42 6.46 9.17
CA ALA A 686 2.62 5.34 8.66
C ALA A 686 1.82 4.69 9.79
N THR A 687 2.43 4.51 10.97
CA THR A 687 1.73 3.96 12.15
C THR A 687 0.58 4.88 12.59
N GLN A 688 0.79 6.20 12.60
CA GLN A 688 -0.24 7.18 12.97
C GLN A 688 -1.42 7.22 11.99
N LEU A 689 -1.15 7.14 10.68
CA LEU A 689 -2.19 7.24 9.65
C LEU A 689 -3.00 5.94 9.51
N THR A 690 -2.32 4.79 9.63
CA THR A 690 -2.92 3.48 9.31
C THR A 690 -3.36 2.71 10.55
N GLY A 691 -2.72 2.93 11.70
CA GLY A 691 -2.83 2.06 12.87
C GLY A 691 -2.00 0.77 12.81
N PHE A 692 -1.42 0.46 11.66
CA PHE A 692 -0.55 -0.71 11.50
C PHE A 692 0.82 -0.41 12.07
N THR A 693 1.44 -1.41 12.70
CA THR A 693 2.84 -1.34 13.09
C THR A 693 3.70 -2.13 12.11
N PHE A 694 4.98 -1.80 12.01
CA PHE A 694 5.86 -2.39 10.99
C PHE A 694 7.11 -3.00 11.63
N LYS A 695 7.56 -4.13 11.08
CA LYS A 695 8.91 -4.66 11.34
C LYS A 695 9.81 -4.19 10.19
N VAL A 696 10.93 -3.56 10.53
CA VAL A 696 11.83 -2.92 9.54
C VAL A 696 13.22 -3.54 9.65
N GLY A 697 13.80 -3.92 8.51
CA GLY A 697 15.19 -4.38 8.38
C GLY A 697 15.96 -3.49 7.41
N ILE A 698 17.12 -2.99 7.85
CA ILE A 698 17.97 -2.08 7.05
C ILE A 698 19.35 -2.69 6.89
N VAL A 699 19.76 -2.90 5.64
CA VAL A 699 21.08 -3.44 5.31
C VAL A 699 21.82 -2.47 4.39
N SER A 700 23.01 -2.05 4.81
CA SER A 700 23.88 -1.18 4.00
C SER A 700 25.03 -1.96 3.38
N VAL A 701 25.20 -1.82 2.06
CA VAL A 701 26.22 -2.49 1.25
C VAL A 701 26.85 -1.54 0.25
N LYS A 702 28.00 -1.92 -0.31
CA LYS A 702 28.60 -1.21 -1.44
C LYS A 702 27.74 -1.39 -2.72
N PRO A 703 27.80 -0.45 -3.68
CA PRO A 703 27.01 -0.54 -4.92
C PRO A 703 27.35 -1.74 -5.82
N ASP A 704 28.58 -2.24 -5.76
CA ASP A 704 29.05 -3.44 -6.47
C ASP A 704 28.56 -4.75 -5.83
N HIS A 705 27.90 -4.69 -4.67
CA HIS A 705 27.34 -5.85 -4.00
C HIS A 705 26.15 -6.42 -4.79
N PRO A 706 26.07 -7.75 -5.01
CA PRO A 706 24.92 -8.33 -5.69
C PRO A 706 23.63 -8.07 -4.91
N ILE A 707 22.70 -7.36 -5.53
CA ILE A 707 21.47 -6.86 -4.88
C ILE A 707 20.57 -7.99 -4.35
N GLN A 708 20.58 -9.15 -5.00
CA GLN A 708 19.76 -10.31 -4.62
C GLN A 708 20.08 -10.79 -3.20
N PHE A 709 21.36 -10.87 -2.86
CA PHE A 709 21.80 -11.30 -1.54
C PHE A 709 21.54 -10.22 -0.49
N ALA A 710 21.76 -8.96 -0.84
CA ALA A 710 21.46 -7.84 0.05
C ALA A 710 19.96 -7.74 0.36
N PHE A 711 19.10 -7.99 -0.63
CA PHE A 711 17.65 -8.08 -0.44
C PHE A 711 17.27 -9.23 0.50
N GLN A 712 17.83 -10.43 0.31
CA GLN A 712 17.61 -11.57 1.20
C GLN A 712 18.14 -11.32 2.63
N ALA A 713 19.24 -10.59 2.76
CA ALA A 713 19.79 -10.19 4.05
C ALA A 713 18.85 -9.20 4.76
N ALA A 714 18.33 -8.20 4.04
CA ALA A 714 17.36 -7.24 4.58
C ALA A 714 16.05 -7.94 5.01
N ASP A 715 15.60 -8.93 4.24
CA ASP A 715 14.44 -9.76 4.56
C ASP A 715 14.63 -10.58 5.84
N GLU A 716 15.73 -11.31 5.98
CA GLU A 716 16.02 -12.04 7.22
C GLU A 716 16.12 -11.07 8.41
N LEU A 717 16.75 -9.91 8.23
CA LEU A 717 16.90 -8.92 9.29
C LEU A 717 15.55 -8.32 9.72
N MET A 718 14.66 -8.06 8.77
CA MET A 718 13.29 -7.60 8.99
C MET A 718 12.48 -8.65 9.76
N GLU A 719 12.51 -9.93 9.36
CA GLU A 719 11.80 -11.00 10.09
C GLU A 719 12.29 -11.15 11.54
N ARG A 720 13.59 -10.94 11.77
CA ARG A 720 14.20 -10.98 13.10
C ARG A 720 13.89 -9.77 13.97
N SER A 721 13.49 -8.64 13.37
CA SER A 721 13.19 -7.40 14.10
C SER A 721 11.80 -7.39 14.73
N LYS A 722 10.91 -8.35 14.38
CA LYS A 722 9.57 -8.47 14.94
C LYS A 722 9.59 -8.63 16.47
N ILE A 723 8.88 -7.74 17.17
CA ILE A 723 8.67 -7.84 18.61
C ILE A 723 7.61 -8.92 18.90
N LYS A 724 8.01 -9.95 19.66
CA LYS A 724 7.17 -11.09 20.03
C LYS A 724 6.83 -11.06 21.53
N PRO A 725 5.64 -11.52 21.94
CA PRO A 725 5.35 -11.84 23.33
C PRO A 725 6.33 -12.91 23.85
N GLU A 726 6.69 -12.87 25.13
CA GLU A 726 7.50 -13.93 25.75
C GLU A 726 6.67 -15.22 25.94
N ASP A 727 7.27 -16.36 25.61
CA ASP A 727 6.63 -17.67 25.76
C ASP A 727 6.29 -17.95 27.24
N GLY A 728 5.01 -18.22 27.54
CA GLY A 728 4.57 -18.68 28.85
C GLY A 728 4.06 -17.60 29.83
N ILE A 729 4.03 -16.32 29.46
CA ILE A 729 3.37 -15.29 30.27
C ILE A 729 1.85 -15.36 30.01
N SER A 730 1.15 -16.12 30.85
CA SER A 730 -0.32 -16.19 30.89
C SER A 730 -0.98 -15.01 31.60
N SER A 731 -0.20 -13.99 32.00
CA SER A 731 -0.75 -12.81 32.65
C SER A 731 -1.20 -11.81 31.60
N THR A 732 -2.50 -11.54 31.57
CA THR A 732 -3.24 -10.57 30.73
C THR A 732 -2.77 -9.11 30.84
N LYS A 733 -1.63 -8.82 31.48
CA LYS A 733 -1.09 -7.46 31.56
C LYS A 733 -0.39 -7.09 30.26
N ASN A 734 -1.11 -6.29 29.45
CA ASN A 734 -0.65 -5.49 28.33
C ASN A 734 0.04 -6.21 27.15
N LEU A 735 -0.58 -7.28 26.61
CA LEU A 735 -0.16 -7.87 25.32
C LEU A 735 -0.13 -6.85 24.15
N SER A 736 -0.89 -5.76 24.24
CA SER A 736 -0.84 -4.63 23.32
C SER A 736 0.52 -3.92 23.27
N GLU A 737 1.35 -4.01 24.31
CA GLU A 737 2.69 -3.43 24.34
C GLU A 737 3.67 -4.11 23.38
N TYR A 738 3.33 -5.28 22.86
CA TYR A 738 4.10 -6.01 21.83
C TYR A 738 3.67 -5.66 20.40
N ASN A 739 2.60 -4.87 20.23
CA ASN A 739 2.21 -4.32 18.94
C ASN A 739 2.91 -2.98 18.72
N LYS A 740 4.20 -3.02 18.39
CA LYS A 740 5.05 -1.84 18.18
C LYS A 740 5.85 -1.94 16.90
N THR A 741 6.11 -0.80 16.30
CA THR A 741 7.00 -0.68 15.14
C THR A 741 8.45 -0.85 15.60
N SER A 742 9.20 -1.69 14.88
CA SER A 742 10.57 -2.05 15.23
C SER A 742 11.52 -1.90 14.06
N ILE A 743 12.81 -1.69 14.36
CA ILE A 743 13.86 -1.45 13.37
C ILE A 743 15.13 -2.21 13.73
N ALA A 744 15.70 -2.87 12.74
CA ALA A 744 17.00 -3.53 12.81
C ALA A 744 17.91 -2.98 11.72
N CYS A 745 19.21 -2.84 12.02
CA CYS A 745 20.19 -2.30 11.08
C CYS A 745 21.50 -3.09 11.11
N MET A 746 22.07 -3.39 9.94
CA MET A 746 23.40 -3.98 9.78
C MET A 746 24.15 -3.36 8.60
N VAL A 747 25.48 -3.26 8.72
CA VAL A 747 26.37 -2.70 7.68
C VAL A 747 27.42 -3.73 7.30
N PHE A 748 27.50 -4.09 6.02
CA PHE A 748 28.46 -5.06 5.49
C PHE A 748 29.49 -4.37 4.59
N SER A 749 30.73 -4.24 5.09
CA SER A 749 31.80 -3.50 4.38
C SER A 749 32.69 -4.36 3.50
N SER A 750 32.84 -5.64 3.82
CA SER A 750 33.79 -6.56 3.17
C SER A 750 33.27 -7.99 2.99
N THR A 751 32.10 -8.30 3.57
CA THR A 751 31.48 -9.63 3.51
C THR A 751 30.23 -9.60 2.65
N LEU A 752 29.90 -10.74 2.05
CA LEU A 752 28.66 -10.91 1.32
C LEU A 752 27.48 -10.83 2.31
N ALA A 753 26.67 -9.78 2.21
CA ALA A 753 25.40 -9.68 2.91
C ALA A 753 24.45 -10.72 2.31
N SER A 754 24.18 -11.80 3.04
CA SER A 754 23.23 -12.83 2.67
C SER A 754 22.42 -13.28 3.88
N LYS A 755 21.32 -13.99 3.66
CA LYS A 755 20.48 -14.57 4.73
C LYS A 755 21.30 -15.35 5.75
N SER A 756 22.18 -16.23 5.30
CA SER A 756 23.02 -17.07 6.17
C SER A 756 24.02 -16.24 6.99
N VAL A 757 24.56 -15.17 6.40
CA VAL A 757 25.50 -14.28 7.09
C VAL A 757 24.80 -13.46 8.16
N VAL A 758 23.62 -12.89 7.86
CA VAL A 758 22.79 -12.20 8.87
C VAL A 758 22.46 -13.14 10.03
N HIS A 759 22.02 -14.37 9.72
CA HIS A 759 21.73 -15.37 10.74
C HIS A 759 22.96 -15.68 11.61
N SER A 760 24.13 -15.83 11.00
CA SER A 760 25.40 -16.07 11.69
C SER A 760 25.79 -14.90 12.58
N GLU A 761 25.72 -13.66 12.10
CA GLU A 761 26.06 -12.45 12.89
C GLU A 761 25.10 -12.26 14.07
N ILE A 762 23.79 -12.46 13.86
CA ILE A 762 22.82 -12.40 14.97
C ILE A 762 23.14 -13.48 16.01
N SER A 763 23.35 -14.72 15.57
CA SER A 763 23.65 -15.85 16.46
C SER A 763 24.97 -15.67 17.21
N LYS A 764 25.93 -14.98 16.59
CA LYS A 764 27.19 -14.62 17.23
C LYS A 764 26.91 -13.69 18.42
N TYR A 765 26.23 -12.56 18.24
CA TYR A 765 26.11 -11.55 19.31
C TYR A 765 24.92 -11.73 20.26
N LYS A 766 23.92 -12.56 19.89
CA LYS A 766 22.72 -12.81 20.68
C LYS A 766 22.78 -14.17 21.41
N ARG A 767 23.18 -14.15 22.69
CA ARG A 767 23.26 -15.34 23.58
C ARG A 767 22.16 -15.32 24.64
N GLN A 768 21.69 -16.49 25.09
CA GLN A 768 20.55 -16.67 26.02
C GLN A 768 20.59 -15.81 27.30
N ASN A 769 21.77 -15.51 27.85
CA ASN A 769 21.88 -14.80 29.13
C ASN A 769 22.69 -13.49 29.06
N ASN A 770 23.42 -13.24 27.97
CA ASN A 770 24.41 -12.16 27.86
C ASN A 770 24.56 -11.74 26.38
N SER A 771 23.66 -10.88 25.90
CA SER A 771 23.57 -10.47 24.50
C SER A 771 24.10 -9.04 24.31
N TYR A 772 24.88 -8.83 23.24
CA TYR A 772 25.33 -7.50 22.81
C TYR A 772 24.48 -6.91 21.67
N LEU A 773 23.43 -7.63 21.26
CA LEU A 773 22.60 -7.30 20.11
C LEU A 773 21.13 -7.62 20.39
N VAL A 774 20.25 -6.62 20.24
CA VAL A 774 18.81 -6.73 20.46
C VAL A 774 18.09 -7.17 19.17
N VAL A 775 18.39 -6.52 18.04
CA VAL A 775 17.69 -6.64 16.73
C VAL A 775 16.24 -6.12 16.75
N THR A 776 15.49 -6.31 17.82
CA THR A 776 14.09 -5.89 17.98
C THR A 776 13.98 -4.49 18.60
N ASN A 777 14.66 -3.48 18.05
CA ASN A 777 14.67 -2.14 18.63
C ASN A 777 13.33 -1.42 18.37
N ASP A 778 12.73 -0.86 19.42
CA ASP A 778 11.59 0.04 19.31
C ASP A 778 12.01 1.30 18.53
N ILE A 779 11.21 1.69 17.54
CA ILE A 779 11.46 2.87 16.70
C ILE A 779 11.67 4.15 17.52
N ARG A 780 10.98 4.29 18.66
CA ARG A 780 11.12 5.45 19.57
C ARG A 780 12.52 5.53 20.19
N LYS A 781 13.11 4.39 20.55
CA LYS A 781 14.48 4.35 21.10
C LYS A 781 15.52 4.72 20.04
N VAL A 782 15.30 4.30 18.80
CA VAL A 782 16.17 4.67 17.68
C VAL A 782 16.06 6.16 17.38
N LYS A 783 14.86 6.73 17.43
CA LYS A 783 14.67 8.20 17.34
C LYS A 783 15.46 8.96 18.40
N GLU A 784 15.32 8.58 19.68
CA GLU A 784 16.08 9.22 20.76
C GLU A 784 17.60 9.13 20.57
N LEU A 785 18.09 8.02 20.02
CA LEU A 785 19.51 7.86 19.67
C LEU A 785 19.92 8.83 18.55
N LEU A 786 19.11 8.96 17.51
CA LEU A 786 19.37 9.87 16.38
C LEU A 786 19.31 11.34 16.81
N GLU A 787 18.36 11.71 17.68
CA GLU A 787 18.25 13.05 18.25
C GLU A 787 19.49 13.38 19.09
N LEU A 788 19.94 12.45 19.94
CA LEU A 788 21.18 12.59 20.72
C LEU A 788 22.40 12.79 19.82
N ALA A 789 22.46 12.09 18.69
CA ALA A 789 23.55 12.19 17.72
C ALA A 789 23.44 13.40 16.77
N LYS A 790 22.35 14.18 16.82
CA LYS A 790 22.00 15.21 15.83
C LYS A 790 22.01 14.66 14.40
N LEU A 791 21.33 13.53 14.21
CA LEU A 791 21.20 12.80 12.95
C LEU A 791 19.74 12.45 12.63
N TYR A 792 18.79 12.98 13.40
CA TYR A 792 17.35 12.80 13.17
C TYR A 792 16.79 13.82 12.17
N GLU A 793 17.20 15.08 12.27
CA GLU A 793 16.71 16.15 11.41
C GLU A 793 17.37 16.11 10.03
N PHE A 794 16.57 16.19 8.96
CA PHE A 794 17.08 16.09 7.60
C PHE A 794 18.07 17.20 7.24
N LYS A 795 17.92 18.41 7.79
CA LYS A 795 18.87 19.51 7.58
C LYS A 795 20.31 19.13 7.99
N ASP A 796 20.46 18.41 9.10
CA ASP A 796 21.77 17.99 9.62
C ASP A 796 22.35 16.90 8.71
N VAL A 797 21.52 15.96 8.28
CA VAL A 797 21.88 14.87 7.37
C VAL A 797 22.28 15.38 5.98
N VAL A 798 21.53 16.33 5.42
CA VAL A 798 21.82 16.96 4.13
C VAL A 798 23.13 17.76 4.21
N SER A 799 23.35 18.50 5.30
CA SER A 799 24.61 19.21 5.54
C SER A 799 25.79 18.24 5.54
N LEU A 800 25.69 17.12 6.27
CA LEU A 800 26.70 16.06 6.30
C LEU A 800 26.95 15.43 4.92
N TYR A 801 25.90 15.22 4.13
CA TYR A 801 26.03 14.69 2.78
C TYR A 801 26.73 15.67 1.83
N ASN A 802 26.52 16.98 2.00
CA ASN A 802 27.11 18.01 1.15
C ASN A 802 28.57 18.34 1.49
N SER A 803 28.98 18.19 2.74
CA SER A 803 30.33 18.50 3.20
C SER A 803 31.38 17.47 2.78
N GLU A 804 32.56 17.94 2.35
CA GLU A 804 33.72 17.08 2.09
C GLU A 804 34.58 16.83 3.35
N ASN A 805 34.45 17.68 4.39
CA ASN A 805 35.31 17.66 5.59
C ASN A 805 34.68 16.92 6.80
N ASP A 806 33.37 16.65 6.78
CA ASP A 806 32.63 16.16 7.97
C ASP A 806 32.66 14.64 8.17
N LYS A 807 33.48 13.91 7.39
CA LYS A 807 33.86 12.52 7.72
C LYS A 807 34.47 12.43 9.12
N LYS A 808 35.16 13.50 9.56
CA LYS A 808 35.74 13.58 10.90
C LYS A 808 34.67 13.70 11.99
N GLU A 809 33.60 14.45 11.75
CA GLU A 809 32.51 14.62 12.71
C GLU A 809 31.79 13.29 12.99
N VAL A 810 31.39 12.57 11.93
CA VAL A 810 30.72 11.26 12.07
C VAL A 810 31.65 10.24 12.74
N ARG A 811 32.94 10.26 12.42
CA ARG A 811 33.95 9.40 13.08
C ARG A 811 34.07 9.70 14.57
N GLU A 812 34.10 10.98 14.98
CA GLU A 812 34.18 11.34 16.39
C GLU A 812 32.93 10.90 17.16
N LYS A 813 31.73 11.00 16.56
CA LYS A 813 30.47 10.48 17.15
C LYS A 813 30.48 8.95 17.34
N LEU A 814 31.12 8.22 16.42
CA LEU A 814 31.24 6.76 16.47
C LEU A 814 32.34 6.24 17.39
N ARG A 815 33.37 7.06 17.63
CA ARG A 815 34.64 6.64 18.24
C ARG A 815 34.48 5.90 19.57
N GLN A 816 33.59 6.38 20.44
CA GLN A 816 33.36 5.73 21.74
C GLN A 816 32.69 4.36 21.60
N LEU A 817 31.73 4.21 20.69
CA LEU A 817 31.12 2.90 20.44
C LEU A 817 32.13 1.96 19.77
N GLU A 818 32.96 2.45 18.84
CA GLU A 818 34.02 1.65 18.21
C GLU A 818 35.03 1.12 19.23
N ASP A 819 35.42 1.93 20.20
CA ASP A 819 36.31 1.51 21.29
C ASP A 819 35.68 0.38 22.13
N ILE A 820 34.40 0.53 22.48
CA ILE A 820 33.68 -0.48 23.27
C ILE A 820 33.43 -1.75 22.47
N VAL A 821 33.07 -1.65 21.19
CA VAL A 821 32.93 -2.80 20.28
C VAL A 821 34.25 -3.54 20.19
N SER A 822 35.36 -2.84 19.98
CA SER A 822 36.70 -3.44 19.93
C SER A 822 37.06 -4.15 21.24
N TYR A 823 36.73 -3.54 22.39
CA TYR A 823 36.91 -4.15 23.70
C TYR A 823 36.04 -5.40 23.88
N ALA A 824 34.79 -5.36 23.42
CA ALA A 824 33.84 -6.46 23.48
C ALA A 824 34.30 -7.64 22.61
N GLU A 825 34.74 -7.39 21.37
CA GLU A 825 35.26 -8.41 20.46
C GLU A 825 36.50 -9.11 21.03
N THR A 826 37.43 -8.33 21.61
CA THR A 826 38.65 -8.87 22.23
C THR A 826 38.34 -9.78 23.43
N ASN A 827 37.29 -9.47 24.19
CA ASN A 827 36.91 -10.22 25.40
C ASN A 827 35.81 -11.25 25.15
N PHE A 828 35.32 -11.38 23.92
CA PHE A 828 34.09 -12.10 23.56
C PHE A 828 34.09 -13.58 23.97
N ASN A 829 35.25 -14.24 23.86
CA ASN A 829 35.45 -15.65 24.19
C ASN A 829 36.04 -15.87 25.60
N THR A 830 36.21 -14.82 26.40
CA THR A 830 36.78 -14.93 27.74
C THR A 830 35.71 -15.25 28.78
N SER A 831 36.13 -15.90 29.89
CA SER A 831 35.26 -16.05 31.05
C SER A 831 34.81 -14.67 31.55
N ASN A 832 33.49 -14.51 31.74
CA ASN A 832 32.85 -13.25 32.13
C ASN A 832 33.06 -12.07 31.16
N GLY A 833 33.35 -12.33 29.87
CA GLY A 833 33.58 -11.29 28.86
C GLY A 833 32.49 -10.21 28.84
N TYR A 834 31.22 -10.61 28.90
CA TYR A 834 30.07 -9.70 28.99
C TYR A 834 30.11 -8.75 30.19
N LEU A 835 30.36 -9.28 31.38
CA LEU A 835 30.46 -8.47 32.60
C LEU A 835 31.68 -7.54 32.56
N LYS A 836 32.79 -7.97 31.96
CA LYS A 836 33.96 -7.11 31.73
C LYS A 836 33.62 -5.95 30.80
N THR A 837 32.90 -6.20 29.71
CA THR A 837 32.42 -5.15 28.81
C THR A 837 31.47 -4.19 29.52
N LEU A 838 30.50 -4.69 30.29
CA LEU A 838 29.60 -3.84 31.08
C LEU A 838 30.38 -2.97 32.08
N ALA A 839 31.33 -3.55 32.80
CA ALA A 839 32.19 -2.79 33.71
C ALA A 839 33.04 -1.75 32.97
N TYR A 840 33.50 -2.06 31.76
CA TYR A 840 34.22 -1.12 30.90
C TYR A 840 33.32 0.06 30.50
N ILE A 841 32.08 -0.21 30.04
CA ILE A 841 31.09 0.82 29.71
C ILE A 841 30.84 1.74 30.92
N LEU A 842 30.59 1.17 32.10
CA LEU A 842 30.33 1.95 33.33
C LEU A 842 31.55 2.81 33.72
N ARG A 843 32.77 2.31 33.54
CA ARG A 843 33.99 3.11 33.76
C ARG A 843 34.12 4.25 32.77
N GLN A 844 33.80 4.03 31.49
CA GLN A 844 33.83 5.09 30.48
C GLN A 844 32.76 6.16 30.75
N ILE A 845 31.57 5.78 31.21
CA ILE A 845 30.54 6.73 31.67
C ILE A 845 31.05 7.60 32.84
N ALA A 846 31.78 7.01 33.78
CA ALA A 846 32.33 7.71 34.94
C ALA A 846 33.52 8.63 34.59
N ARG A 847 34.31 8.26 33.56
CA ARG A 847 35.51 9.00 33.12
C ARG A 847 35.24 10.06 32.06
N SER A 848 34.15 9.94 31.31
CA SER A 848 33.88 10.85 30.20
C SER A 848 33.43 12.23 30.67
N ASP A 849 34.22 13.25 30.33
CA ASP A 849 33.87 14.66 30.52
C ASP A 849 32.98 15.20 29.39
N LYS A 850 32.88 14.48 28.26
CA LYS A 850 32.05 14.88 27.12
C LYS A 850 30.59 14.47 27.35
N PRO A 851 29.62 15.41 27.33
CA PRO A 851 28.21 15.10 27.57
C PRO A 851 27.65 14.04 26.60
N TYR A 852 27.94 14.16 25.31
CA TYR A 852 27.47 13.23 24.27
C TYR A 852 27.93 11.80 24.56
N ASP A 853 29.25 11.60 24.73
CA ASP A 853 29.86 10.32 25.04
C ASP A 853 29.26 9.70 26.31
N LYS A 854 28.95 10.50 27.32
CA LYS A 854 28.33 10.00 28.55
C LYS A 854 26.90 9.52 28.32
N GLU A 855 26.09 10.30 27.61
CA GLU A 855 24.68 9.98 27.37
C GLU A 855 24.49 8.80 26.41
N ILE A 856 25.32 8.67 25.37
CA ILE A 856 25.22 7.54 24.43
C ILE A 856 25.53 6.21 25.13
N LEU A 857 26.51 6.22 26.05
CA LEU A 857 26.86 5.04 26.83
C LEU A 857 25.82 4.71 27.90
N LYS A 858 25.17 5.71 28.50
CA LYS A 858 24.03 5.48 29.39
C LYS A 858 22.89 4.75 28.67
N LYS A 859 22.56 5.13 27.43
CA LYS A 859 21.53 4.45 26.63
C LYS A 859 21.82 2.97 26.38
N LEU A 860 23.08 2.52 26.46
CA LEU A 860 23.44 1.09 26.39
C LEU A 860 23.07 0.30 27.66
N VAL A 861 23.01 0.97 28.81
CA VAL A 861 22.82 0.34 30.13
C VAL A 861 21.52 0.77 30.82
N GLU A 862 20.64 1.47 30.11
CA GLU A 862 19.30 1.83 30.59
C GLU A 862 18.44 0.59 30.83
N ARG A 863 17.86 0.48 32.03
CA ARG A 863 17.11 -0.71 32.46
C ARG A 863 15.76 -0.80 31.75
N LYS A 864 15.48 -1.93 31.10
CA LYS A 864 14.12 -2.49 31.02
C LYS A 864 13.99 -3.51 32.15
N GLU A 865 13.14 -3.22 33.13
CA GLU A 865 12.60 -4.23 34.06
C GLU A 865 13.64 -5.12 34.78
N GLY A 866 14.72 -4.52 35.29
CA GLY A 866 15.60 -5.17 36.26
C GLY A 866 16.65 -6.17 35.72
N SER A 867 16.79 -6.33 34.40
CA SER A 867 17.80 -7.23 33.81
C SER A 867 18.70 -6.54 32.78
N LEU A 868 20.02 -6.59 32.98
CA LEU A 868 21.05 -6.18 32.01
C LEU A 868 21.56 -7.39 31.21
N LYS A 869 20.71 -8.38 30.94
CA LYS A 869 21.08 -9.59 30.17
C LYS A 869 21.28 -9.31 28.69
N GLU A 870 20.81 -8.17 28.20
CA GLU A 870 20.91 -7.75 26.80
C GLU A 870 21.18 -6.24 26.73
N ILE A 871 22.18 -5.83 25.94
CA ILE A 871 22.50 -4.42 25.66
C ILE A 871 22.56 -4.17 24.14
N PRO A 872 22.08 -3.01 23.63
CA PRO A 872 22.02 -2.70 22.19
C PRO A 872 23.36 -2.17 21.64
N LEU A 873 24.49 -2.78 22.01
CA LEU A 873 25.83 -2.28 21.64
C LEU A 873 26.04 -2.32 20.13
N TYR A 874 25.83 -3.48 19.51
CA TYR A 874 26.02 -3.62 18.06
C TYR A 874 24.90 -2.94 17.27
N ASP A 875 23.67 -2.87 17.79
CA ASP A 875 22.57 -2.13 17.16
C ASP A 875 22.93 -0.66 16.98
N TYR A 876 23.36 0.02 18.06
CA TYR A 876 23.70 1.44 18.02
C TYR A 876 24.96 1.70 17.18
N TYR A 877 25.93 0.77 17.23
CA TYR A 877 27.11 0.82 16.38
C TYR A 877 26.74 0.75 14.89
N PHE A 878 25.90 -0.21 14.47
CA PHE A 878 25.50 -0.32 13.06
C PHE A 878 24.65 0.87 12.60
N ILE A 879 23.73 1.36 13.43
CA ILE A 879 22.94 2.56 13.14
C ILE A 879 23.86 3.74 12.84
N LEU A 880 24.83 4.03 13.70
CA LEU A 880 25.74 5.16 13.49
C LEU A 880 26.75 4.90 12.36
N LYS A 881 27.19 3.66 12.17
CA LYS A 881 28.10 3.27 11.08
C LYS A 881 27.47 3.48 9.71
N THR A 882 26.15 3.38 9.60
CA THR A 882 25.38 3.65 8.37
C THR A 882 25.64 5.08 7.85
N PHE A 883 25.74 6.08 8.73
CA PHE A 883 26.10 7.45 8.34
C PHE A 883 27.56 7.55 7.88
N ARG A 884 28.48 6.85 8.55
CA ARG A 884 29.91 6.82 8.17
C ARG A 884 30.11 6.27 6.76
N VAL A 885 29.40 5.22 6.39
CA VAL A 885 29.48 4.66 5.02
C VAL A 885 28.69 5.49 4.00
N GLY A 886 27.72 6.28 4.47
CA GLY A 886 26.95 7.21 3.62
C GLY A 886 27.70 8.48 3.22
N VAL A 887 28.66 8.94 4.01
CA VAL A 887 29.53 10.08 3.65
C VAL A 887 30.70 9.71 2.73
N GLY A 888 30.97 8.40 2.55
CA GLY A 888 32.04 7.85 1.72
C GLY A 888 33.26 7.39 2.52
#